data_AF-A0A368P548-F1
#
_entry.id   AF-A0A368P548-F1
#
_cell.length_a   1.000
_cell.length_b   1.000
_cell.length_c   1.000
_cell.angle_alpha   90.00
_cell.angle_beta   90.00
_cell.angle_gamma   90.00
#
_symmetry.space_group_name_H-M   'P 1'
#
loop_
_entity.id
_entity.type
_entity.pdbx_description
1 polymer ?
#
loop_
_entity_poly.entity_id
_entity_poly.type
_entity_poly.pdbx_seq_one_letter_code
_entity_poly.pdbx_strand_id
1 'polypeptide(L)'
;MSTNITEVNPKTNIIIKGAKLHNLKNIDVVIPRNKLVVITGLSGSGKSSLAFDTLYAEGQRRYVESLSSYARQFLGRLNKPKVDYIKGIAPAIAIEQKVNSTNPRSTVGTSTEIYDYLKLLFARIGKTYSPKSGEEVKKDTVSDVIKYVKSFDEREKLLLLAPIHLEEGRELKDKLKVLNQQGYARIKVKDEILRLDESQDIAEDAKDIFLVVDRIITKDDEDFYNRLADATQTAFFEGKGECYIETLSTNKQKHFSNKFELDDMVFLEPNVHLFSFNNPYGACPKCEGYGDVIGIDDDLVIPNTALSVYENAIFPWRGESMSWYRDQLVNNSHKFNFPIHKPYFELSPEQKQLIWDGNEHFEGLNDFFAELESKAYKIQNRVMLSRYRGKTKCKTCNGKRLRAEANYIKVGGATITDLVEIPLDKLATFFKELKLDETDETISKRLLKEINNRLSFLSNVGLDYLTLNRKSNTLSGGESQRINLATSLGSSLVGSMYILDEPSIGLHPKDTERLILVLKALRDLGNTVIVVEHDEDIMKEADEIIDIGPEAGTFGGNVVATGTYKDILASNSLTAQYLNETLKIEVPKKRRTSKYAIEITGARENNLKNIDVHFPLNMLTVVTGVSGSGKSTLVKKILYPAIQKHLTGFGDKPGQFSEIKGNFSNIKNIEFIDQNPIGRSSRSNPVTYVKAYDDIRALYASQKLSKIRNYAAKHFSFNVDGGRCETCKGEGEVTIEMQFMADVHLECETCKGKRFKKEVLEVTFAGKTIDDILNLTIDDAIAFFTENGEKKIQGKLQALQDVGLGYVTLGQSSSTLSGGEAQRIKLATFLGKGSRQENALFIFDEPTTGLHFHDIQKLLKSFYALIENGHSIIVVEHNLELIKCADYILDLGPGGGEYGGKLVAAGTPEEIVKIKESVSAKYLKEKL
;
A
#
# COMPACT_ATOMS: atom_id res chain seq x y z
N MET A 1 8.80 -40.41 13.95
CA MET A 1 10.07 -40.83 14.58
C MET A 1 10.49 -39.74 15.55
N SER A 2 10.82 -40.05 16.80
CA SER A 2 11.25 -39.04 17.78
C SER A 2 12.76 -38.81 17.67
N THR A 3 13.17 -37.75 16.99
CA THR A 3 14.57 -37.32 16.90
C THR A 3 15.07 -37.00 18.31
N ASN A 4 16.17 -37.61 18.75
CA ASN A 4 16.74 -37.31 20.06
C ASN A 4 17.36 -35.90 20.06
N ILE A 5 16.59 -34.90 20.52
CA ILE A 5 16.95 -33.48 20.44
C ILE A 5 18.30 -33.15 21.08
N THR A 6 18.74 -33.91 22.07
CA THR A 6 20.03 -33.68 22.75
C THR A 6 21.25 -33.93 21.87
N GLU A 7 21.10 -34.71 20.79
CA GLU A 7 22.18 -35.04 19.85
C GLU A 7 22.22 -34.10 18.64
N VAL A 8 21.21 -33.23 18.49
CA VAL A 8 21.11 -32.33 17.35
C VAL A 8 22.04 -31.13 17.51
N ASN A 9 22.83 -30.83 16.47
CA ASN A 9 23.76 -29.72 16.48
C ASN A 9 23.03 -28.36 16.34
N PRO A 10 23.17 -27.43 17.33
CA PRO A 10 22.51 -26.11 17.30
C PRO A 10 23.17 -25.12 16.32
N LYS A 11 24.34 -25.46 15.73
CA LYS A 11 24.96 -24.63 14.69
C LYS A 11 24.24 -24.74 13.35
N THR A 12 23.70 -25.92 13.05
CA THR A 12 23.01 -26.23 11.79
C THR A 12 21.50 -26.29 11.94
N ASN A 13 20.97 -26.27 13.17
CA ASN A 13 19.54 -26.38 13.45
C ASN A 13 19.12 -25.38 14.54
N ILE A 14 17.88 -24.90 14.44
CA ILE A 14 17.15 -24.22 15.51
C ILE A 14 16.43 -25.33 16.29
N ILE A 15 16.66 -25.38 17.59
CA ILE A 15 16.16 -26.44 18.46
C ILE A 15 15.22 -25.80 19.47
N ILE A 16 13.97 -26.21 19.46
CA ILE A 16 12.92 -25.78 20.38
C ILE A 16 12.60 -26.95 21.29
N LYS A 17 12.74 -26.75 22.61
CA LYS A 17 12.33 -27.73 23.61
C LYS A 17 11.18 -27.20 24.45
N GLY A 18 10.13 -27.99 24.57
CA GLY A 18 9.02 -27.80 25.48
C GLY A 18 8.21 -26.54 25.24
N ALA A 19 7.80 -26.27 23.99
CA ALA A 19 6.93 -25.14 23.68
C ALA A 19 5.50 -25.35 24.17
N LYS A 20 5.01 -24.42 25.01
CA LYS A 20 3.75 -24.49 25.79
C LYS A 20 2.87 -23.25 25.61
N LEU A 21 3.16 -22.42 24.61
CA LEU A 21 2.43 -21.19 24.40
C LEU A 21 1.06 -21.48 23.75
N HIS A 22 0.02 -20.79 24.20
CA HIS A 22 -1.37 -21.04 23.79
C HIS A 22 -1.79 -22.52 23.95
N ASN A 23 -2.11 -23.20 22.84
CA ASN A 23 -2.55 -24.59 22.84
C ASN A 23 -1.42 -25.60 22.59
N LEU A 24 -0.16 -25.16 22.43
CA LEU A 24 0.98 -26.05 22.21
C LEU A 24 1.20 -26.99 23.40
N LYS A 25 1.34 -28.29 23.12
CA LYS A 25 1.34 -29.38 24.11
C LYS A 25 2.75 -29.78 24.55
N ASN A 26 3.56 -28.82 24.99
CA ASN A 26 4.95 -29.06 25.39
C ASN A 26 5.75 -29.71 24.25
N ILE A 27 5.66 -29.12 23.04
CA ILE A 27 6.22 -29.72 21.84
C ILE A 27 7.71 -29.43 21.68
N ASP A 28 8.35 -30.38 21.01
CA ASP A 28 9.77 -30.50 20.79
C ASP A 28 9.99 -30.48 19.28
N VAL A 29 10.68 -29.46 18.76
CA VAL A 29 10.77 -29.18 17.32
C VAL A 29 12.21 -28.86 16.93
N VAL A 30 12.65 -29.42 15.80
CA VAL A 30 13.95 -29.13 15.18
C VAL A 30 13.69 -28.51 13.82
N ILE A 31 14.25 -27.34 13.57
CA ILE A 31 14.12 -26.60 12.32
C ILE A 31 15.52 -26.47 11.70
N PRO A 32 15.77 -27.02 10.50
CA PRO A 32 17.07 -26.89 9.86
C PRO A 32 17.37 -25.43 9.46
N ARG A 33 18.59 -24.97 9.70
CA ARG A 33 19.02 -23.62 9.30
C ARG A 33 19.33 -23.57 7.81
N ASN A 34 19.17 -22.39 7.22
CA ASN A 34 19.42 -22.11 5.80
C ASN A 34 18.56 -22.96 4.86
N LYS A 35 17.35 -23.29 5.31
CA LYS A 35 16.34 -24.08 4.60
C LYS A 35 15.03 -23.32 4.50
N LEU A 36 14.23 -23.69 3.50
CA LEU A 36 12.84 -23.29 3.36
C LEU A 36 11.97 -24.30 4.13
N VAL A 37 11.44 -23.87 5.26
CA VAL A 37 10.64 -24.71 6.17
C VAL A 37 9.20 -24.25 6.14
N VAL A 38 8.26 -25.16 5.88
CA VAL A 38 6.84 -24.87 5.88
C VAL A 38 6.18 -25.43 7.14
N ILE A 39 5.46 -24.60 7.88
CA ILE A 39 4.61 -25.01 9.00
C ILE A 39 3.17 -25.05 8.51
N THR A 40 2.55 -26.23 8.56
CA THR A 40 1.19 -26.48 8.05
C THR A 40 0.30 -27.16 9.10
N GLY A 41 -0.96 -27.43 8.74
CA GLY A 41 -1.99 -28.03 9.60
C GLY A 41 -3.21 -27.14 9.79
N LEU A 42 -4.27 -27.61 10.44
CA LEU A 42 -5.59 -26.95 10.51
C LEU A 42 -5.59 -25.49 11.02
N SER A 43 -6.63 -24.71 10.66
CA SER A 43 -6.87 -23.39 11.26
C SER A 43 -7.00 -23.53 12.78
N GLY A 44 -6.19 -22.79 13.56
CA GLY A 44 -6.17 -22.91 15.02
C GLY A 44 -5.40 -24.12 15.58
N SER A 45 -4.62 -24.85 14.77
CA SER A 45 -3.84 -26.00 15.27
C SER A 45 -2.62 -25.61 16.13
N GLY A 46 -2.16 -24.35 16.06
CA GLY A 46 -1.00 -23.84 16.81
C GLY A 46 0.18 -23.38 15.93
N LYS A 47 0.00 -23.31 14.60
CA LYS A 47 1.03 -22.85 13.64
C LYS A 47 1.60 -21.47 13.98
N SER A 48 0.73 -20.47 14.08
CA SER A 48 1.14 -19.08 14.39
C SER A 48 1.71 -18.96 15.79
N SER A 49 1.23 -19.78 16.75
CA SER A 49 1.79 -19.82 18.11
C SER A 49 3.23 -20.35 18.14
N LEU A 50 3.59 -21.28 17.26
CA LEU A 50 4.96 -21.74 17.10
C LEU A 50 5.81 -20.72 16.32
N ALA A 51 5.30 -20.22 15.19
CA ALA A 51 6.04 -19.34 14.29
C ALA A 51 6.22 -17.91 14.85
N PHE A 52 5.14 -17.23 15.20
CA PHE A 52 5.17 -15.82 15.59
C PHE A 52 5.34 -15.66 17.10
N ASP A 53 4.45 -16.27 17.88
CA ASP A 53 4.41 -16.03 19.32
C ASP A 53 5.59 -16.71 20.07
N THR A 54 6.25 -17.70 19.44
CA THR A 54 7.41 -18.40 20.00
C THR A 54 8.71 -18.04 19.28
N LEU A 55 8.86 -18.38 17.99
CA LEU A 55 10.12 -18.18 17.26
C LEU A 55 10.43 -16.71 16.97
N TYR A 56 9.49 -15.98 16.37
CA TYR A 56 9.69 -14.56 16.08
C TYR A 56 9.88 -13.77 17.39
N ALA A 57 9.02 -13.98 18.38
CA ALA A 57 9.12 -13.32 19.68
C ALA A 57 10.49 -13.56 20.35
N GLU A 58 10.99 -14.79 20.38
CA GLU A 58 12.30 -15.08 20.97
C GLU A 58 13.45 -14.50 20.13
N GLY A 59 13.36 -14.55 18.80
CA GLY A 59 14.38 -14.00 17.90
C GLY A 59 14.47 -12.48 18.00
N GLN A 60 13.32 -11.80 18.03
CA GLN A 60 13.23 -10.36 18.24
C GLN A 60 13.74 -9.98 19.62
N ARG A 61 13.33 -10.70 20.69
CA ARG A 61 13.79 -10.46 22.06
C ARG A 61 15.31 -10.52 22.16
N ARG A 62 15.94 -11.59 21.63
CA ARG A 62 17.41 -11.74 21.64
C ARG A 62 18.13 -10.68 20.82
N TYR A 63 17.54 -10.26 19.71
CA TYR A 63 18.08 -9.15 18.92
C TYR A 63 18.02 -7.83 19.70
N VAL A 64 16.89 -7.50 20.32
CA VAL A 64 16.74 -6.29 21.13
C VAL A 64 17.60 -6.34 22.41
N GLU A 65 17.87 -7.52 22.97
CA GLU A 65 18.86 -7.69 24.06
C GLU A 65 20.27 -7.26 23.64
N SER A 66 20.62 -7.35 22.36
CA SER A 66 21.91 -6.88 21.84
C SER A 66 21.97 -5.35 21.67
N LEU A 67 20.83 -4.64 21.71
CA LEU A 67 20.76 -3.18 21.59
C LEU A 67 21.19 -2.48 22.88
N SER A 68 21.05 -1.14 22.88
CA SER A 68 21.49 -0.25 23.96
C SER A 68 20.91 -0.62 25.33
N SER A 69 21.61 -0.23 26.39
CA SER A 69 21.16 -0.43 27.78
C SER A 69 19.77 0.15 28.05
N TYR A 70 19.40 1.24 27.36
CA TYR A 70 18.05 1.82 27.40
C TYR A 70 16.98 0.86 26.86
N ALA A 71 17.20 0.26 25.68
CA ALA A 71 16.25 -0.70 25.11
C ALA A 71 16.05 -1.92 26.03
N ARG A 72 17.12 -2.36 26.72
CA ARG A 72 17.05 -3.47 27.68
C ARG A 72 16.16 -3.19 28.90
N GLN A 73 16.00 -1.94 29.33
CA GLN A 73 15.12 -1.61 30.46
C GLN A 73 13.66 -1.97 30.17
N PHE A 74 13.25 -1.90 28.90
CA PHE A 74 11.90 -2.26 28.48
C PHE A 74 11.75 -3.76 28.22
N LEU A 75 12.83 -4.46 27.86
CA LEU A 75 12.83 -5.91 27.65
C LEU A 75 12.47 -6.72 28.90
N GLY A 76 12.85 -6.24 30.08
CA GLY A 76 12.53 -6.93 31.35
C GLY A 76 11.02 -7.06 31.60
N ARG A 77 10.20 -6.26 30.91
CA ARG A 77 8.73 -6.30 30.98
C ARG A 77 8.10 -7.15 29.87
N LEU A 78 8.85 -7.53 28.84
CA LEU A 78 8.34 -8.42 27.79
C LEU A 78 8.22 -9.85 28.33
N ASN A 79 7.04 -10.43 28.19
CA ASN A 79 6.82 -11.83 28.57
C ASN A 79 7.73 -12.74 27.74
N LYS A 80 8.54 -13.56 28.42
CA LYS A 80 9.30 -14.61 27.74
C LYS A 80 8.32 -15.64 27.18
N PRO A 81 8.53 -16.13 25.94
CA PRO A 81 7.74 -17.24 25.42
C PRO A 81 7.80 -18.43 26.38
N LYS A 82 6.68 -19.15 26.51
CA LYS A 82 6.59 -20.33 27.40
C LYS A 82 7.27 -21.53 26.73
N VAL A 83 8.60 -21.57 26.84
CA VAL A 83 9.47 -22.63 26.30
C VAL A 83 10.50 -23.04 27.34
N ASP A 84 10.93 -24.30 27.33
CA ASP A 84 12.00 -24.76 28.24
C ASP A 84 13.35 -24.18 27.80
N TYR A 85 13.68 -24.31 26.50
CA TYR A 85 14.77 -23.55 25.88
C TYR A 85 14.65 -23.50 24.35
N ILE A 86 15.30 -22.50 23.75
CA ILE A 86 15.56 -22.45 22.30
C ILE A 86 17.06 -22.25 22.04
N LYS A 87 17.66 -23.10 21.20
CA LYS A 87 19.08 -23.01 20.79
C LYS A 87 19.18 -22.79 19.27
N GLY A 88 20.24 -22.12 18.83
CA GLY A 88 20.51 -21.90 17.39
C GLY A 88 19.65 -20.83 16.71
N ILE A 89 18.85 -20.07 17.46
CA ILE A 89 17.97 -19.03 16.91
C ILE A 89 18.78 -17.85 16.33
N ALA A 90 18.30 -17.31 15.21
CA ALA A 90 18.85 -16.13 14.55
C ALA A 90 17.95 -14.90 14.79
N PRO A 91 18.43 -13.68 14.52
CA PRO A 91 17.58 -12.49 14.45
C PRO A 91 16.40 -12.74 13.51
N ALA A 92 15.19 -12.44 13.99
CA ALA A 92 13.95 -12.76 13.29
C ALA A 92 13.33 -11.53 12.63
N ILE A 93 12.83 -11.71 11.41
CA ILE A 93 12.06 -10.72 10.65
C ILE A 93 10.71 -11.35 10.32
N ALA A 94 9.63 -10.76 10.83
CA ALA A 94 8.27 -11.18 10.51
C ALA A 94 7.73 -10.40 9.30
N ILE A 95 7.10 -11.11 8.37
CA ILE A 95 6.37 -10.54 7.24
C ILE A 95 4.89 -10.97 7.37
N GLU A 96 4.13 -10.18 8.11
CA GLU A 96 2.69 -10.38 8.36
C GLU A 96 1.80 -9.66 7.35
N GLN A 97 0.51 -10.03 7.32
CA GLN A 97 -0.53 -9.45 6.46
C GLN A 97 -1.15 -8.15 6.99
N LYS A 98 -0.44 -7.43 7.87
CA LYS A 98 -0.93 -6.14 8.38
C LYS A 98 -0.61 -5.05 7.36
N VAL A 99 -1.65 -4.31 6.95
CA VAL A 99 -1.48 -3.13 6.10
C VAL A 99 -0.63 -2.11 6.86
N ASN A 100 0.64 -2.01 6.46
CA ASN A 100 1.58 -1.09 7.07
C ASN A 100 1.38 0.33 6.51
N SER A 101 1.30 1.28 7.44
CA SER A 101 1.21 2.73 7.26
C SER A 101 -0.18 3.30 6.92
N THR A 102 -0.74 4.02 7.89
CA THR A 102 -1.82 5.00 7.71
C THR A 102 -1.31 6.33 7.14
N ASN A 103 0.02 6.48 6.96
CA ASN A 103 0.61 7.74 6.57
C ASN A 103 0.28 8.07 5.10
N PRO A 104 -0.49 9.14 4.83
CA PRO A 104 -0.91 9.50 3.48
C PRO A 104 0.24 9.93 2.57
N ARG A 105 1.43 10.25 3.11
CA ARG A 105 2.62 10.59 2.30
C ARG A 105 3.39 9.36 1.81
N SER A 106 3.17 8.18 2.39
CA SER A 106 3.89 6.96 2.00
C SER A 106 3.45 6.46 0.61
N THR A 107 4.41 6.06 -0.22
CA THR A 107 4.18 5.46 -1.53
C THR A 107 4.93 4.13 -1.69
N VAL A 108 4.58 3.38 -2.74
CA VAL A 108 5.35 2.21 -3.18
C VAL A 108 6.84 2.56 -3.33
N GLY A 109 7.15 3.71 -3.93
CA GLY A 109 8.53 4.16 -4.10
C GLY A 109 9.28 4.43 -2.79
N THR A 110 8.62 4.96 -1.76
CA THR A 110 9.25 5.15 -0.45
C THR A 110 9.34 3.85 0.35
N SER A 111 8.33 2.99 0.28
CA SER A 111 8.32 1.70 0.99
C SER A 111 9.34 0.70 0.43
N THR A 112 9.73 0.85 -0.83
CA THR A 112 10.72 0.01 -1.53
C THR A 112 12.12 0.63 -1.56
N GLU A 113 12.26 1.85 -1.02
CA GLU A 113 13.45 2.72 -1.09
C GLU A 113 13.91 3.06 -2.52
N ILE A 114 13.22 2.60 -3.57
CA ILE A 114 13.55 2.91 -4.97
C ILE A 114 13.55 4.42 -5.17
N TYR A 115 12.59 5.12 -4.56
CA TYR A 115 12.52 6.58 -4.65
C TYR A 115 13.75 7.26 -4.03
N ASP A 116 14.37 6.69 -3.00
CA ASP A 116 15.60 7.23 -2.40
C ASP A 116 16.79 7.14 -3.35
N TYR A 117 16.93 6.01 -4.05
CA TYR A 117 17.93 5.86 -5.11
C TYR A 117 17.65 6.78 -6.31
N LEU A 118 16.38 6.99 -6.67
CA LEU A 118 16.01 7.94 -7.73
C LEU A 118 16.41 9.38 -7.36
N LYS A 119 16.12 9.83 -6.13
CA LYS A 119 16.55 11.16 -5.67
C LYS A 119 18.06 11.32 -5.76
N LEU A 120 18.82 10.30 -5.36
CA LEU A 120 20.28 10.31 -5.46
C LEU A 120 20.76 10.35 -6.91
N LEU A 121 20.14 9.56 -7.80
CA LEU A 121 20.47 9.55 -9.23
C LEU A 121 20.25 10.93 -9.85
N PHE A 122 19.07 11.51 -9.67
CA PHE A 122 18.73 12.83 -10.21
C PHE A 122 19.57 13.97 -9.59
N ALA A 123 19.95 13.86 -8.32
CA ALA A 123 20.84 14.83 -7.69
C ALA A 123 22.29 14.75 -8.20
N ARG A 124 22.72 13.61 -8.76
CA ARG A 124 24.11 13.39 -9.17
C ARG A 124 24.35 13.59 -10.66
N ILE A 125 23.44 13.10 -11.50
CA ILE A 125 23.58 13.12 -12.97
C ILE A 125 22.43 13.86 -13.68
N GLY A 126 21.52 14.48 -12.91
CA GLY A 126 20.40 15.22 -13.49
C GLY A 126 20.86 16.51 -14.15
N LYS A 127 20.45 16.71 -15.41
CA LYS A 127 20.74 17.93 -16.19
C LYS A 127 19.50 18.82 -16.18
N THR A 128 19.68 20.11 -15.87
CA THR A 128 18.58 21.09 -15.81
C THR A 128 18.37 21.72 -17.17
N TYR A 129 17.12 21.86 -17.59
CA TYR A 129 16.73 22.45 -18.87
C TYR A 129 15.78 23.63 -18.67
N SER A 130 15.96 24.69 -19.44
CA SER A 130 15.06 25.83 -19.40
C SER A 130 13.68 25.46 -19.98
N PRO A 131 12.57 25.80 -19.31
CA PRO A 131 11.23 25.61 -19.86
C PRO A 131 10.91 26.57 -21.02
N LYS A 132 11.70 27.63 -21.22
CA LYS A 132 11.51 28.61 -22.31
C LYS A 132 12.19 28.16 -23.60
N SER A 133 13.51 27.94 -23.56
CA SER A 133 14.32 27.58 -24.73
C SER A 133 14.47 26.06 -24.93
N GLY A 134 14.33 25.26 -23.87
CA GLY A 134 14.67 23.84 -23.89
C GLY A 134 16.17 23.54 -23.84
N GLU A 135 17.02 24.56 -23.73
CA GLU A 135 18.47 24.42 -23.64
C GLU A 135 18.92 24.00 -22.23
N GLU A 136 20.09 23.37 -22.16
CA GLU A 136 20.69 22.89 -20.91
C GLU A 136 21.25 24.08 -20.12
N VAL A 137 20.78 24.26 -18.88
CA VAL A 137 21.26 25.27 -17.95
C VAL A 137 22.62 24.82 -17.42
N LYS A 138 23.65 25.62 -17.68
CA LYS A 138 25.02 25.40 -17.20
C LYS A 138 25.49 26.61 -16.43
N LYS A 139 26.44 26.37 -15.53
CA LYS A 139 27.25 27.42 -14.93
C LYS A 139 28.69 27.16 -15.30
N ASP A 140 29.41 28.22 -15.61
CA ASP A 140 30.83 28.18 -15.84
C ASP A 140 31.57 28.08 -14.50
N THR A 141 32.58 27.21 -14.47
CA THR A 141 33.50 27.10 -13.35
C THR A 141 34.80 27.83 -13.65
N VAL A 142 35.61 28.09 -12.61
CA VAL A 142 36.96 28.64 -12.79
C VAL A 142 37.78 27.77 -13.76
N SER A 143 37.61 26.45 -13.69
CA SER A 143 38.26 25.49 -14.59
C SER A 143 37.85 25.68 -16.06
N ASP A 144 36.60 26.07 -16.34
CA ASP A 144 36.12 26.31 -17.71
C ASP A 144 36.76 27.57 -18.31
N VAL A 145 36.89 28.63 -17.51
CA VAL A 145 37.61 29.85 -17.91
C VAL A 145 39.08 29.53 -18.18
N ILE A 146 39.73 28.77 -17.30
CA ILE A 146 41.12 28.33 -17.49
C ILE A 146 41.25 27.49 -18.76
N LYS A 147 40.34 26.53 -18.99
CA LYS A 147 40.33 25.69 -20.20
C LYS A 147 40.15 26.52 -21.48
N TYR A 148 39.34 27.58 -21.43
CA TYR A 148 39.21 28.52 -22.54
C TYR A 148 40.52 29.30 -22.76
N VAL A 149 41.15 29.81 -21.71
CA VAL A 149 42.44 30.53 -21.82
C VAL A 149 43.56 29.59 -22.33
N LYS A 150 43.53 28.30 -21.96
CA LYS A 150 44.45 27.26 -22.49
C LYS A 150 44.32 27.03 -24.00
N SER A 151 43.24 27.45 -24.64
CA SER A 151 43.03 27.26 -26.08
C SER A 151 43.75 28.31 -26.95
N PHE A 152 44.31 29.35 -26.35
CA PHE A 152 45.06 30.41 -27.05
C PHE A 152 46.56 30.10 -27.09
N ASP A 153 47.23 30.54 -28.16
CA ASP A 153 48.67 30.41 -28.32
C ASP A 153 49.45 31.14 -27.21
N GLU A 154 50.71 30.75 -26.97
CA GLU A 154 51.57 31.41 -26.00
C GLU A 154 51.77 32.91 -26.31
N ARG A 155 51.80 33.73 -25.26
CA ARG A 155 51.98 35.18 -25.28
C ARG A 155 50.83 35.99 -25.87
N GLU A 156 49.66 35.39 -26.10
CA GLU A 156 48.43 36.13 -26.39
C GLU A 156 48.05 37.01 -25.18
N LYS A 157 47.58 38.22 -25.45
CA LYS A 157 47.24 39.20 -24.42
C LYS A 157 45.72 39.24 -24.23
N LEU A 158 45.27 38.89 -23.03
CA LEU A 158 43.86 38.87 -22.67
C LEU A 158 43.59 39.81 -21.49
N LEU A 159 42.36 40.31 -21.40
CA LEU A 159 41.84 41.01 -20.23
C LEU A 159 40.83 40.12 -19.53
N LEU A 160 40.96 40.01 -18.21
CA LEU A 160 39.92 39.44 -17.35
C LEU A 160 39.11 40.58 -16.75
N LEU A 161 37.83 40.60 -17.10
CA LEU A 161 36.91 41.69 -16.82
C LEU A 161 35.75 41.21 -15.94
N ALA A 162 35.27 42.07 -15.05
CA ALA A 162 34.08 41.84 -14.23
C ALA A 162 33.09 43.00 -14.41
N PRO A 163 31.82 42.77 -14.76
CA PRO A 163 30.85 43.86 -14.94
C PRO A 163 30.58 44.58 -13.62
N ILE A 164 30.50 45.91 -13.65
CA ILE A 164 30.18 46.70 -12.46
C ILE A 164 28.67 46.91 -12.39
N HIS A 165 28.02 46.26 -11.41
CA HIS A 165 26.60 46.47 -11.13
C HIS A 165 26.38 47.57 -10.09
N LEU A 166 25.52 48.53 -10.41
CA LEU A 166 25.05 49.56 -9.48
C LEU A 166 23.94 49.01 -8.56
N GLU A 167 23.97 49.40 -7.29
CA GLU A 167 22.90 49.08 -6.33
C GLU A 167 21.85 50.20 -6.33
N GLU A 168 20.58 49.86 -6.12
CA GLU A 168 19.49 50.86 -6.08
C GLU A 168 19.80 51.94 -5.04
N GLY A 169 19.87 53.21 -5.48
CA GLY A 169 20.13 54.36 -4.63
C GLY A 169 21.61 54.70 -4.38
N ARG A 170 22.58 54.02 -5.01
CA ARG A 170 24.00 54.41 -4.99
C ARG A 170 24.45 55.05 -6.30
N GLU A 171 25.22 56.13 -6.18
CA GLU A 171 25.87 56.77 -7.32
C GLU A 171 27.08 55.94 -7.79
N LEU A 172 27.36 55.96 -9.11
CA LEU A 172 28.50 55.26 -9.71
C LEU A 172 29.84 55.71 -9.12
N LYS A 173 29.96 57.00 -8.78
CA LYS A 173 31.17 57.58 -8.19
C LYS A 173 31.53 56.93 -6.85
N ASP A 174 30.54 56.65 -6.01
CA ASP A 174 30.75 56.00 -4.72
C ASP A 174 31.23 54.57 -4.90
N LYS A 175 30.66 53.83 -5.85
CA LYS A 175 31.08 52.45 -6.15
C LYS A 175 32.52 52.39 -6.69
N LEU A 176 32.90 53.31 -7.58
CA LEU A 176 34.27 53.40 -8.10
C LEU A 176 35.28 53.76 -7.01
N LYS A 177 34.90 54.66 -6.08
CA LYS A 177 35.74 55.01 -4.92
C LYS A 177 35.99 53.82 -3.99
N VAL A 178 34.97 53.00 -3.75
CA VAL A 178 35.11 51.76 -2.97
C VAL A 178 36.04 50.77 -3.67
N LEU A 179 35.89 50.56 -4.97
CA LEU A 179 36.77 49.68 -5.75
C LEU A 179 38.24 50.16 -5.73
N ASN A 180 38.46 51.49 -5.79
CA ASN A 180 39.80 52.06 -5.65
C ASN A 180 40.38 51.81 -4.24
N GLN A 181 39.57 51.99 -3.18
CA GLN A 181 39.98 51.68 -1.80
C GLN A 181 40.28 50.18 -1.58
N GLN A 182 39.64 49.29 -2.34
CA GLN A 182 39.93 47.85 -2.35
C GLN A 182 41.21 47.50 -3.12
N GLY A 183 41.86 48.46 -3.78
CA GLY A 183 43.15 48.30 -4.44
C GLY A 183 43.07 48.02 -5.94
N TYR A 184 41.88 48.08 -6.56
CA TYR A 184 41.77 48.00 -8.01
C TYR A 184 42.26 49.30 -8.66
N ALA A 185 42.99 49.19 -9.78
CA ALA A 185 43.64 50.34 -10.42
C ALA A 185 42.94 50.82 -11.71
N ARG A 186 42.16 49.96 -12.38
CA ARG A 186 41.67 50.21 -13.74
C ARG A 186 40.25 49.72 -13.96
N ILE A 187 39.54 50.45 -14.81
CA ILE A 187 38.24 50.08 -15.37
C ILE A 187 38.29 50.21 -16.89
N LYS A 188 37.41 49.49 -17.56
CA LYS A 188 37.15 49.61 -18.99
C LYS A 188 35.76 50.22 -19.16
N VAL A 189 35.67 51.34 -19.89
CA VAL A 189 34.42 52.01 -20.23
C VAL A 189 34.33 52.01 -21.76
N LYS A 190 33.33 51.31 -22.31
CA LYS A 190 33.25 51.03 -23.76
C LYS A 190 34.50 50.31 -24.27
N ASP A 191 35.41 51.00 -24.96
CA ASP A 191 36.65 50.45 -25.51
C ASP A 191 37.92 51.06 -24.88
N GLU A 192 37.77 52.01 -23.95
CA GLU A 192 38.91 52.70 -23.32
C GLU A 192 39.18 52.17 -21.92
N ILE A 193 40.46 51.91 -21.63
CA ILE A 193 40.93 51.51 -20.30
C ILE A 193 41.39 52.76 -19.56
N LEU A 194 40.70 53.08 -18.48
CA LEU A 194 40.95 54.25 -17.64
C LEU A 194 41.49 53.83 -16.27
N ARG A 195 42.31 54.68 -15.65
CA ARG A 195 42.68 54.51 -14.25
C ARG A 195 41.55 54.99 -13.36
N LEU A 196 41.28 54.27 -12.27
CA LEU A 196 40.23 54.60 -11.30
C LEU A 196 40.46 55.97 -10.62
N ASP A 197 41.72 56.43 -10.56
CA ASP A 197 42.07 57.76 -10.02
C ASP A 197 41.66 58.91 -10.97
N GLU A 198 41.53 58.63 -12.26
CA GLU A 198 41.28 59.60 -13.35
C GLU A 198 39.81 59.56 -13.82
N SER A 199 38.96 58.73 -13.19
CA SER A 199 37.61 58.39 -13.69
C SER A 199 36.47 59.21 -13.08
N GLN A 200 36.72 60.42 -12.59
CA GLN A 200 35.72 61.25 -11.87
C GLN A 200 34.65 61.89 -12.79
N ASP A 201 34.90 61.94 -14.10
CA ASP A 201 34.05 62.59 -15.12
C ASP A 201 33.19 61.62 -15.94
N ILE A 202 33.04 60.36 -15.50
CA ILE A 202 32.17 59.38 -16.20
C ILE A 202 30.70 59.79 -15.99
N ALA A 203 29.95 59.89 -17.09
CA ALA A 203 28.50 60.14 -17.06
C ALA A 203 27.76 59.04 -16.28
N GLU A 204 26.80 59.44 -15.44
CA GLU A 204 26.02 58.51 -14.59
C GLU A 204 25.24 57.45 -15.39
N ASP A 205 25.00 57.72 -16.68
CA ASP A 205 24.21 56.88 -17.59
C ASP A 205 25.07 55.89 -18.42
N ALA A 206 26.37 55.82 -18.17
CA ALA A 206 27.29 55.00 -18.96
C ALA A 206 26.97 53.50 -18.80
N LYS A 207 26.53 52.88 -19.89
CA LYS A 207 26.40 51.42 -20.03
C LYS A 207 27.77 50.80 -20.37
N ASP A 208 27.95 49.53 -20.03
CA ASP A 208 29.15 48.73 -20.34
C ASP A 208 30.43 49.18 -19.62
N ILE A 209 30.37 49.20 -18.28
CA ILE A 209 31.53 49.45 -17.41
C ILE A 209 32.00 48.13 -16.81
N PHE A 210 33.27 47.81 -17.05
CA PHE A 210 33.92 46.61 -16.53
C PHE A 210 35.10 46.96 -15.63
N LEU A 211 35.24 46.27 -14.51
CA LEU A 211 36.44 46.25 -13.69
C LEU A 211 37.50 45.39 -14.38
N VAL A 212 38.72 45.91 -14.52
CA VAL A 212 39.85 45.14 -15.04
C VAL A 212 40.51 44.43 -13.87
N VAL A 213 40.26 43.12 -13.74
CA VAL A 213 40.71 42.30 -12.60
C VAL A 213 42.15 41.82 -12.80
N ASP A 214 42.48 41.30 -14.00
CA ASP A 214 43.86 40.93 -14.35
C ASP A 214 44.15 41.18 -15.84
N ARG A 215 45.43 41.34 -16.16
CA ARG A 215 45.97 41.36 -17.52
C ARG A 215 46.78 40.10 -17.73
N ILE A 216 46.24 39.24 -18.57
CA ILE A 216 46.74 37.89 -18.77
C ILE A 216 47.65 37.91 -20.00
N ILE A 217 48.85 37.36 -19.85
CA ILE A 217 49.71 36.99 -20.97
C ILE A 217 49.80 35.48 -20.90
N THR A 218 49.25 34.79 -21.90
CA THR A 218 49.14 33.32 -21.88
C THR A 218 50.52 32.67 -21.77
N LYS A 219 50.64 31.73 -20.84
CA LYS A 219 51.81 30.87 -20.61
C LYS A 219 51.31 29.48 -20.26
N ASP A 220 52.09 28.46 -20.60
CA ASP A 220 51.76 27.07 -20.25
C ASP A 220 52.62 26.61 -19.07
N ASP A 221 52.33 27.15 -17.86
CA ASP A 221 52.97 26.75 -16.60
C ASP A 221 51.96 26.71 -15.44
N GLU A 222 52.21 25.89 -14.41
CA GLU A 222 51.27 25.69 -13.29
C GLU A 222 51.06 26.95 -12.45
N ASP A 223 52.12 27.74 -12.21
CA ASP A 223 52.05 28.97 -11.41
C ASP A 223 51.12 30.00 -12.06
N PHE A 224 51.17 30.11 -13.39
CA PHE A 224 50.27 30.94 -14.16
C PHE A 224 48.81 30.52 -14.01
N TYR A 225 48.51 29.22 -14.10
CA TYR A 225 47.13 28.74 -13.95
C TYR A 225 46.59 28.90 -12.53
N ASN A 226 47.42 28.74 -11.50
CA ASN A 226 47.04 29.02 -10.11
C ASN A 226 46.69 30.50 -9.92
N ARG A 227 47.54 31.40 -10.42
CA ARG A 227 47.28 32.85 -10.39
C ARG A 227 46.01 33.22 -11.14
N LEU A 228 45.80 32.61 -12.32
CA LEU A 228 44.61 32.83 -13.13
C LEU A 228 43.34 32.32 -12.43
N ALA A 229 43.42 31.19 -11.72
CA ALA A 229 42.32 30.66 -10.94
C ALA A 229 41.87 31.65 -9.85
N ASP A 230 42.81 32.17 -9.08
CA ASP A 230 42.55 33.18 -8.04
C ASP A 230 41.93 34.45 -8.64
N ALA A 231 42.51 34.97 -9.73
CA ALA A 231 42.01 36.15 -10.41
C ALA A 231 40.60 35.94 -10.98
N THR A 232 40.33 34.76 -11.55
CA THR A 232 39.00 34.38 -12.07
C THR A 232 37.98 34.30 -10.95
N GLN A 233 38.36 33.76 -9.78
CA GLN A 233 37.49 33.73 -8.61
C GLN A 233 37.17 35.15 -8.11
N THR A 234 38.15 36.06 -8.09
CA THR A 234 37.92 37.48 -7.79
C THR A 234 37.00 38.13 -8.82
N ALA A 235 37.19 37.86 -10.12
CA ALA A 235 36.35 38.41 -11.18
C ALA A 235 34.90 37.97 -11.05
N PHE A 236 34.65 36.68 -10.81
CA PHE A 236 33.31 36.20 -10.51
C PHE A 236 32.73 36.81 -9.24
N PHE A 237 33.52 37.04 -8.19
CA PHE A 237 33.03 37.66 -6.95
C PHE A 237 32.59 39.12 -7.17
N GLU A 238 33.44 39.94 -7.79
CA GLU A 238 33.15 41.36 -8.03
C GLU A 238 32.05 41.57 -9.08
N GLY A 239 32.06 40.73 -10.12
CA GLY A 239 31.05 40.73 -11.19
C GLY A 239 29.72 40.10 -10.78
N LYS A 240 29.49 39.88 -9.48
CA LYS A 240 28.30 39.22 -8.92
C LYS A 240 27.95 37.92 -9.65
N GLY A 241 28.95 37.14 -10.05
CA GLY A 241 28.83 35.85 -10.71
C GLY A 241 29.09 35.86 -12.23
N GLU A 242 29.40 37.01 -12.82
CA GLU A 242 29.75 37.14 -14.24
C GLU A 242 31.21 37.55 -14.40
N CYS A 243 31.87 37.01 -15.43
CA CYS A 243 33.17 37.51 -15.87
C CYS A 243 33.31 37.41 -17.40
N TYR A 244 34.22 38.20 -17.96
CA TYR A 244 34.47 38.25 -19.39
C TYR A 244 35.96 38.10 -19.66
N ILE A 245 36.31 37.27 -20.65
CA ILE A 245 37.65 37.23 -21.22
C ILE A 245 37.63 37.96 -22.54
N GLU A 246 38.46 38.97 -22.66
CA GLU A 246 38.59 39.77 -23.88
C GLU A 246 39.98 39.61 -24.51
N THR A 247 40.02 39.32 -25.81
CA THR A 247 41.27 39.25 -26.57
C THR A 247 41.66 40.64 -27.07
N LEU A 248 42.84 41.15 -26.69
CA LEU A 248 43.30 42.50 -27.07
C LEU A 248 43.59 42.65 -28.57
N SER A 249 43.87 41.55 -29.27
CA SER A 249 44.16 41.57 -30.72
C SER A 249 42.90 41.73 -31.58
N THR A 250 41.75 41.20 -31.13
CA THR A 250 40.50 41.17 -31.91
C THR A 250 39.32 41.87 -31.24
N ASN A 251 39.48 42.41 -30.02
CA ASN A 251 38.41 42.91 -29.15
C ASN A 251 37.23 41.93 -28.99
N LYS A 252 37.50 40.62 -29.12
CA LYS A 252 36.46 39.60 -29.01
C LYS A 252 36.27 39.25 -27.55
N GLN A 253 35.04 39.40 -27.07
CA GLN A 253 34.66 39.08 -25.69
C GLN A 253 33.98 37.72 -25.62
N LYS A 254 34.36 36.93 -24.61
CA LYS A 254 33.66 35.71 -24.21
C LYS A 254 33.15 35.89 -22.79
N HIS A 255 31.83 35.82 -22.64
CA HIS A 255 31.14 35.85 -21.36
C HIS A 255 31.17 34.47 -20.69
N PHE A 256 31.35 34.47 -19.37
CA PHE A 256 31.20 33.34 -18.46
C PHE A 256 30.34 33.74 -17.26
N SER A 257 29.43 32.87 -16.84
CA SER A 257 28.59 33.08 -15.66
C SER A 257 28.63 31.86 -14.76
N ASN A 258 28.97 32.04 -13.48
CA ASN A 258 28.91 30.99 -12.48
C ASN A 258 27.54 30.90 -11.78
N LYS A 259 26.60 31.77 -12.17
CA LYS A 259 25.20 31.69 -11.75
C LYS A 259 24.52 30.54 -12.51
N PHE A 260 23.64 29.82 -11.82
CA PHE A 260 22.84 28.78 -12.45
C PHE A 260 21.59 29.39 -13.07
N GLU A 261 21.75 30.12 -14.18
CA GLU A 261 20.70 30.89 -14.83
C GLU A 261 20.70 30.72 -16.35
N LEU A 262 19.52 30.88 -16.97
CA LEU A 262 19.31 30.89 -18.42
C LEU A 262 17.97 31.57 -18.72
N ASP A 263 17.84 32.24 -19.88
CA ASP A 263 16.60 32.92 -20.31
C ASP A 263 15.98 33.85 -19.25
N ASP A 264 16.82 34.65 -18.57
CA ASP A 264 16.43 35.54 -17.47
C ASP A 264 15.75 34.83 -16.28
N MET A 265 16.04 33.54 -16.09
CA MET A 265 15.55 32.73 -14.98
C MET A 265 16.72 32.14 -14.20
N VAL A 266 16.65 32.28 -12.87
CA VAL A 266 17.56 31.58 -11.95
C VAL A 266 16.96 30.22 -11.60
N PHE A 267 17.76 29.16 -11.72
CA PHE A 267 17.35 27.79 -11.47
C PHE A 267 17.85 27.27 -10.12
N LEU A 268 17.15 26.27 -9.58
CA LEU A 268 17.59 25.56 -8.38
C LEU A 268 18.61 24.48 -8.76
N GLU A 269 19.71 24.42 -8.02
CA GLU A 269 20.70 23.36 -8.23
C GLU A 269 20.15 21.98 -7.80
N PRO A 270 20.37 20.92 -8.61
CA PRO A 270 19.93 19.58 -8.28
C PRO A 270 20.52 19.10 -6.95
N ASN A 271 19.66 18.76 -5.99
CA ASN A 271 20.06 18.14 -4.74
C ASN A 271 18.97 17.17 -4.25
N VAL A 272 19.30 16.30 -3.29
CA VAL A 272 18.38 15.26 -2.81
C VAL A 272 17.09 15.83 -2.21
N HIS A 273 17.17 17.02 -1.58
CA HIS A 273 16.00 17.66 -0.98
C HIS A 273 15.03 18.21 -2.02
N LEU A 274 15.52 18.66 -3.18
CA LEU A 274 14.69 19.14 -4.29
C LEU A 274 13.75 18.05 -4.80
N PHE A 275 14.23 16.81 -4.79
CA PHE A 275 13.48 15.64 -5.25
C PHE A 275 12.69 14.95 -4.11
N SER A 276 12.65 15.51 -2.90
CA SER A 276 11.95 14.93 -1.76
C SER A 276 10.64 15.66 -1.47
N PHE A 277 9.50 15.02 -1.75
CA PHE A 277 8.18 15.57 -1.40
C PHE A 277 7.90 15.56 0.12
N ASN A 278 8.74 14.91 0.92
CA ASN A 278 8.69 14.99 2.39
C ASN A 278 9.45 16.18 2.96
N ASN A 279 10.21 16.91 2.12
CA ASN A 279 10.96 18.09 2.52
C ASN A 279 10.30 19.35 1.89
N PRO A 280 10.02 20.42 2.65
CA PRO A 280 9.45 21.66 2.12
C PRO A 280 10.22 22.25 0.93
N TYR A 281 11.54 22.00 0.85
CA TYR A 281 12.39 22.45 -0.24
C TYR A 281 12.02 21.82 -1.59
N GLY A 282 11.57 20.57 -1.63
CA GLY A 282 11.16 19.87 -2.86
C GLY A 282 9.65 19.71 -3.02
N ALA A 283 8.91 19.76 -1.91
CA ALA A 283 7.46 19.57 -1.90
C ALA A 283 6.72 20.65 -2.70
N CYS A 284 5.63 20.24 -3.33
CA CYS A 284 4.68 21.17 -3.96
C CYS A 284 4.13 22.13 -2.89
N PRO A 285 4.18 23.46 -3.11
CA PRO A 285 3.75 24.43 -2.11
C PRO A 285 2.25 24.39 -1.85
N LYS A 286 1.44 23.89 -2.79
CA LYS A 286 -0.03 23.87 -2.65
C LYS A 286 -0.54 22.67 -1.85
N CYS A 287 0.08 21.51 -2.02
CA CYS A 287 -0.34 20.28 -1.35
C CYS A 287 0.67 19.77 -0.33
N GLU A 288 1.76 20.50 -0.08
CA GLU A 288 2.80 20.15 0.89
C GLU A 288 3.31 18.70 0.75
N GLY A 289 3.41 18.22 -0.50
CA GLY A 289 3.87 16.86 -0.80
C GLY A 289 2.86 15.74 -0.59
N TYR A 290 1.60 16.01 -0.23
CA TYR A 290 0.55 14.98 -0.14
C TYR A 290 0.07 14.50 -1.51
N GLY A 291 0.13 15.36 -2.53
CA GLY A 291 -0.38 15.06 -3.88
C GLY A 291 -1.88 15.32 -4.06
N ASP A 292 -2.65 15.32 -2.96
CA ASP A 292 -4.07 15.69 -2.97
C ASP A 292 -4.32 16.98 -2.18
N VAL A 293 -5.42 17.65 -2.48
CA VAL A 293 -5.94 18.81 -1.74
C VAL A 293 -7.43 18.65 -1.50
N ILE A 294 -7.96 19.36 -0.50
CA ILE A 294 -9.41 19.55 -0.40
C ILE A 294 -9.78 20.57 -1.47
N GLY A 295 -10.55 20.14 -2.47
CA GLY A 295 -10.88 20.94 -3.65
C GLY A 295 -12.13 20.42 -4.33
N ILE A 296 -12.42 20.94 -5.51
CA ILE A 296 -13.53 20.43 -6.34
C ILE A 296 -13.17 19.02 -6.81
N ASP A 297 -14.07 18.08 -6.54
CA ASP A 297 -13.93 16.68 -6.88
C ASP A 297 -14.67 16.41 -8.20
N ASP A 298 -13.91 16.09 -9.25
CA ASP A 298 -14.40 15.81 -10.59
C ASP A 298 -15.48 14.72 -10.58
N ASP A 299 -15.34 13.73 -9.69
CA ASP A 299 -16.30 12.64 -9.55
C ASP A 299 -17.64 13.11 -8.95
N LEU A 300 -17.64 14.17 -8.14
CA LEU A 300 -18.88 14.76 -7.62
C LEU A 300 -19.52 15.70 -8.64
N VAL A 301 -18.72 16.34 -9.49
CA VAL A 301 -19.18 17.22 -10.57
C VAL A 301 -19.80 16.42 -11.72
N ILE A 302 -19.19 15.28 -12.08
CA ILE A 302 -19.60 14.43 -13.20
C ILE A 302 -19.80 13.00 -12.69
N PRO A 303 -20.88 12.74 -11.94
CA PRO A 303 -21.05 11.47 -11.23
C PRO A 303 -21.36 10.30 -12.15
N ASN A 304 -22.03 10.53 -13.28
CA ASN A 304 -22.31 9.51 -14.28
C ASN A 304 -21.69 9.90 -15.63
N THR A 305 -20.56 9.30 -15.95
CA THR A 305 -19.84 9.58 -17.19
C THR A 305 -20.48 8.97 -18.44
N ALA A 306 -21.49 8.11 -18.30
CA ALA A 306 -22.22 7.53 -19.44
C ALA A 306 -23.21 8.51 -20.08
N LEU A 307 -23.57 9.57 -19.36
CA LEU A 307 -24.40 10.63 -19.91
C LEU A 307 -23.56 11.56 -20.79
N SER A 308 -24.18 12.10 -21.82
CA SER A 308 -23.63 13.20 -22.61
C SER A 308 -23.85 14.56 -21.94
N VAL A 309 -23.18 15.61 -22.43
CA VAL A 309 -23.40 16.98 -21.92
C VAL A 309 -24.86 17.41 -22.13
N TYR A 310 -25.45 17.02 -23.26
CA TYR A 310 -26.87 17.23 -23.57
C TYR A 310 -27.82 16.55 -22.56
N GLU A 311 -27.48 15.33 -22.11
CA GLU A 311 -28.26 14.55 -21.14
C GLU A 311 -27.96 14.92 -19.68
N ASN A 312 -27.35 16.08 -19.44
CA ASN A 312 -26.97 16.57 -18.10
C ASN A 312 -25.89 15.75 -17.39
N ALA A 313 -24.83 15.33 -18.09
CA ALA A 313 -23.66 14.73 -17.43
C ALA A 313 -23.08 15.59 -16.29
N ILE A 314 -23.08 16.92 -16.48
CA ILE A 314 -22.53 17.90 -15.55
C ILE A 314 -23.57 18.20 -14.46
N PHE A 315 -23.34 17.68 -13.26
CA PHE A 315 -24.28 17.77 -12.15
C PHE A 315 -24.55 19.19 -11.64
N PRO A 316 -23.57 20.11 -11.47
CA PRO A 316 -23.85 21.46 -10.99
C PRO A 316 -24.67 22.31 -11.95
N TRP A 317 -24.69 21.97 -13.25
CA TRP A 317 -25.46 22.67 -14.28
C TRP A 317 -26.87 22.08 -14.50
N ARG A 318 -27.34 21.21 -13.59
CA ARG A 318 -28.71 20.67 -13.62
C ARG A 318 -29.73 21.67 -13.07
N GLY A 319 -30.98 21.50 -13.51
CA GLY A 319 -32.13 22.25 -13.00
C GLY A 319 -32.37 23.59 -13.71
N GLU A 320 -33.42 24.29 -13.31
CA GLU A 320 -33.91 25.49 -14.03
C GLU A 320 -32.95 26.68 -13.91
N SER A 321 -32.31 26.88 -12.75
CA SER A 321 -31.49 28.08 -12.51
C SER A 321 -30.08 27.99 -13.08
N MET A 322 -29.50 26.80 -13.22
CA MET A 322 -28.09 26.61 -13.61
C MET A 322 -27.93 25.94 -14.98
N SER A 323 -29.02 25.54 -15.64
CA SER A 323 -28.98 24.94 -16.98
C SER A 323 -28.48 25.90 -18.06
N TRP A 324 -28.51 27.22 -17.82
CA TRP A 324 -28.01 28.20 -18.76
C TRP A 324 -26.53 27.99 -19.13
N TYR A 325 -25.68 27.56 -18.19
CA TYR A 325 -24.27 27.25 -18.45
C TYR A 325 -24.12 26.08 -19.44
N ARG A 326 -24.91 25.01 -19.23
CA ARG A 326 -24.99 23.87 -20.16
C ARG A 326 -25.50 24.34 -21.53
N ASP A 327 -26.55 25.17 -21.55
CA ASP A 327 -27.19 25.62 -22.79
C ASP A 327 -26.28 26.52 -23.62
N GLN A 328 -25.45 27.36 -22.98
CA GLN A 328 -24.40 28.10 -23.66
C GLN A 328 -23.43 27.18 -24.40
N LEU A 329 -22.92 26.14 -23.74
CA LEU A 329 -22.03 25.15 -24.35
C LEU A 329 -22.74 24.43 -25.51
N VAL A 330 -23.96 23.92 -25.28
CA VAL A 330 -24.72 23.15 -26.27
C VAL A 330 -25.03 23.99 -27.52
N ASN A 331 -25.53 25.22 -27.34
CA ASN A 331 -25.93 26.09 -28.45
C ASN A 331 -24.73 26.58 -29.27
N ASN A 332 -23.56 26.76 -28.66
CA ASN A 332 -22.36 27.23 -29.34
C ASN A 332 -21.41 26.10 -29.81
N SER A 333 -21.73 24.83 -29.50
CA SER A 333 -20.87 23.67 -29.77
C SER A 333 -20.39 23.53 -31.23
N HIS A 334 -21.18 23.99 -32.20
CA HIS A 334 -20.83 23.99 -33.63
C HIS A 334 -19.62 24.87 -33.97
N LYS A 335 -19.33 25.91 -33.17
CA LYS A 335 -18.23 26.86 -33.44
C LYS A 335 -16.85 26.28 -33.16
N PHE A 336 -16.77 25.30 -32.26
CA PHE A 336 -15.51 24.67 -31.83
C PHE A 336 -15.57 23.13 -31.95
N ASN A 337 -16.54 22.62 -32.73
CA ASN A 337 -16.72 21.21 -33.07
C ASN A 337 -16.75 20.26 -31.85
N PHE A 338 -17.62 20.57 -30.89
CA PHE A 338 -17.75 19.77 -29.67
C PHE A 338 -18.91 18.75 -29.75
N PRO A 339 -18.67 17.44 -29.46
CA PRO A 339 -19.69 16.41 -29.59
C PRO A 339 -20.64 16.36 -28.38
N ILE A 340 -21.75 17.09 -28.44
CA ILE A 340 -22.70 17.27 -27.32
C ILE A 340 -23.50 16.02 -26.91
N HIS A 341 -23.69 15.08 -27.84
CA HIS A 341 -24.43 13.82 -27.62
C HIS A 341 -23.52 12.64 -27.29
N LYS A 342 -22.19 12.84 -27.33
CA LYS A 342 -21.25 11.79 -27.01
C LYS A 342 -21.18 11.62 -25.49
N PRO A 343 -21.26 10.40 -24.96
CA PRO A 343 -21.05 10.14 -23.54
C PRO A 343 -19.74 10.75 -23.03
N TYR A 344 -19.76 11.31 -21.82
CA TYR A 344 -18.59 11.99 -21.27
C TYR A 344 -17.34 11.11 -21.24
N PHE A 345 -17.48 9.80 -20.97
CA PHE A 345 -16.33 8.90 -20.92
C PHE A 345 -15.60 8.77 -22.26
N GLU A 346 -16.30 8.89 -23.40
CA GLU A 346 -15.71 8.79 -24.74
C GLU A 346 -15.14 10.11 -25.27
N LEU A 347 -15.30 11.22 -24.54
CA LEU A 347 -14.68 12.49 -24.89
C LEU A 347 -13.15 12.39 -24.82
N SER A 348 -12.46 13.07 -25.74
CA SER A 348 -10.99 13.16 -25.70
C SER A 348 -10.51 13.94 -24.46
N PRO A 349 -9.27 13.75 -23.99
CA PRO A 349 -8.72 14.53 -22.87
C PRO A 349 -8.83 16.04 -23.09
N GLU A 350 -8.60 16.51 -24.32
CA GLU A 350 -8.74 17.91 -24.72
C GLU A 350 -10.19 18.39 -24.63
N GLN A 351 -11.16 17.58 -25.08
CA GLN A 351 -12.59 17.89 -24.96
C GLN A 351 -13.04 17.95 -23.49
N LYS A 352 -12.55 17.03 -22.66
CA LYS A 352 -12.83 17.05 -21.21
C LYS A 352 -12.25 18.30 -20.57
N GLN A 353 -11.01 18.64 -20.90
CA GLN A 353 -10.33 19.84 -20.42
C GLN A 353 -11.05 21.12 -20.84
N LEU A 354 -11.54 21.18 -22.09
CA LEU A 354 -12.32 22.30 -22.59
C LEU A 354 -13.57 22.58 -21.74
N ILE A 355 -14.29 21.55 -21.26
CA ILE A 355 -15.44 21.73 -20.36
C ILE A 355 -15.01 22.43 -19.05
N TRP A 356 -13.82 22.12 -18.55
CA TRP A 356 -13.30 22.72 -17.32
C TRP A 356 -12.81 24.15 -17.52
N ASP A 357 -12.07 24.39 -18.59
CA ASP A 357 -11.42 25.67 -18.85
C ASP A 357 -12.35 26.70 -19.49
N GLY A 358 -13.36 26.25 -20.25
CA GLY A 358 -14.23 27.13 -21.03
C GLY A 358 -13.54 27.64 -22.30
N ASN A 359 -14.23 28.53 -23.01
CA ASN A 359 -13.66 29.30 -24.14
C ASN A 359 -14.42 30.63 -24.31
N GLU A 360 -14.15 31.36 -25.40
CA GLU A 360 -14.84 32.63 -25.70
C GLU A 360 -16.37 32.49 -25.90
N HIS A 361 -16.89 31.28 -26.04
CA HIS A 361 -18.30 31.01 -26.35
C HIS A 361 -19.10 30.38 -25.19
N PHE A 362 -18.44 29.91 -24.12
CA PHE A 362 -19.10 29.44 -22.91
C PHE A 362 -18.19 29.50 -21.69
N GLU A 363 -18.79 29.69 -20.52
CA GLU A 363 -18.08 29.71 -19.24
C GLU A 363 -17.77 28.29 -18.74
N GLY A 364 -16.51 28.02 -18.43
CA GLY A 364 -16.05 26.71 -17.97
C GLY A 364 -16.40 26.41 -16.50
N LEU A 365 -16.23 25.14 -16.09
CA LEU A 365 -16.42 24.75 -14.70
C LEU A 365 -15.47 25.48 -13.73
N ASN A 366 -14.24 25.78 -14.16
CA ASN A 366 -13.28 26.51 -13.32
C ASN A 366 -13.80 27.92 -12.99
N ASP A 367 -14.32 28.64 -13.99
CA ASP A 367 -14.90 29.98 -13.81
C ASP A 367 -16.18 29.91 -12.96
N PHE A 368 -17.05 28.94 -13.23
CA PHE A 368 -18.26 28.70 -12.44
C PHE A 368 -17.95 28.50 -10.94
N PHE A 369 -16.97 27.65 -10.61
CA PHE A 369 -16.60 27.41 -9.22
C PHE A 369 -15.86 28.60 -8.59
N ALA A 370 -15.05 29.33 -9.37
CA ALA A 370 -14.40 30.56 -8.92
C ALA A 370 -15.43 31.65 -8.59
N GLU A 371 -16.48 31.81 -9.40
CA GLU A 371 -17.57 32.74 -9.14
C GLU A 371 -18.34 32.34 -7.86
N LEU A 372 -18.66 31.06 -7.71
CA LEU A 372 -19.31 30.54 -6.49
C LEU A 372 -18.47 30.79 -5.24
N GLU A 373 -17.15 30.61 -5.33
CA GLU A 373 -16.19 30.84 -4.24
C GLU A 373 -16.03 32.33 -3.91
N SER A 374 -16.00 33.21 -4.90
CA SER A 374 -15.99 34.67 -4.69
C SER A 374 -17.21 35.15 -3.90
N LYS A 375 -18.36 34.49 -4.12
CA LYS A 375 -19.64 34.76 -3.45
C LYS A 375 -19.89 33.80 -2.27
N ALA A 376 -18.84 33.15 -1.75
CA ALA A 376 -18.96 32.19 -0.65
C ALA A 376 -19.46 32.84 0.66
N TYR A 377 -19.56 34.15 0.79
CA TYR A 377 -20.24 34.76 1.94
C TYR A 377 -21.75 34.43 2.00
N LYS A 378 -22.36 34.03 0.87
CA LYS A 378 -23.76 33.57 0.80
C LYS A 378 -23.86 32.09 1.21
N ILE A 379 -24.77 31.78 2.14
CA ILE A 379 -24.94 30.42 2.70
C ILE A 379 -25.25 29.39 1.60
N GLN A 380 -26.13 29.72 0.66
CA GLN A 380 -26.49 28.85 -0.46
C GLN A 380 -25.28 28.46 -1.32
N ASN A 381 -24.33 29.36 -1.54
CA ASN A 381 -23.11 29.08 -2.30
C ASN A 381 -22.16 28.18 -1.51
N ARG A 382 -22.05 28.37 -0.19
CA ARG A 382 -21.27 27.46 0.68
C ARG A 382 -21.83 26.05 0.66
N VAL A 383 -23.16 25.91 0.79
CA VAL A 383 -23.86 24.62 0.75
C VAL A 383 -23.74 23.97 -0.63
N MET A 384 -23.73 24.75 -1.70
CA MET A 384 -23.53 24.23 -3.04
C MET A 384 -22.08 23.75 -3.24
N LEU A 385 -21.09 24.56 -2.87
CA LEU A 385 -19.67 24.20 -2.94
C LEU A 385 -19.36 22.95 -2.11
N SER A 386 -19.94 22.80 -0.92
CA SER A 386 -19.67 21.64 -0.07
C SER A 386 -20.15 20.31 -0.69
N ARG A 387 -21.14 20.33 -1.58
CA ARG A 387 -21.61 19.12 -2.30
C ARG A 387 -20.62 18.61 -3.34
N TYR A 388 -19.73 19.48 -3.82
CA TYR A 388 -18.74 19.15 -4.86
C TYR A 388 -17.31 19.17 -4.35
N ARG A 389 -17.09 19.44 -3.06
CA ARG A 389 -15.76 19.44 -2.45
C ARG A 389 -15.43 18.07 -1.88
N GLY A 390 -14.26 17.58 -2.25
CA GLY A 390 -13.71 16.30 -1.81
C GLY A 390 -12.19 16.34 -1.74
N LYS A 391 -11.58 15.18 -1.44
CA LYS A 391 -10.13 15.02 -1.60
C LYS A 391 -9.85 14.75 -3.07
N THR A 392 -9.32 15.74 -3.77
CA THR A 392 -9.02 15.67 -5.20
C THR A 392 -7.51 15.78 -5.44
N LYS A 393 -7.04 15.38 -6.62
CA LYS A 393 -5.64 15.57 -7.00
C LYS A 393 -5.29 17.06 -6.99
N CYS A 394 -4.08 17.38 -6.52
CA CYS A 394 -3.60 18.75 -6.54
C CYS A 394 -3.45 19.24 -7.99
N LYS A 395 -4.19 20.27 -8.41
CA LYS A 395 -4.11 20.86 -9.77
C LYS A 395 -2.75 21.50 -10.09
N THR A 396 -1.96 21.88 -9.08
CA THR A 396 -0.64 22.52 -9.28
C THR A 396 0.43 21.51 -9.68
N CYS A 397 0.46 20.33 -9.03
CA CYS A 397 1.45 19.29 -9.33
C CYS A 397 0.83 18.05 -10.00
N ASN A 398 -0.48 18.08 -10.30
CA ASN A 398 -1.26 16.96 -10.84
C ASN A 398 -1.13 15.64 -10.05
N GLY A 399 -0.83 15.71 -8.76
CA GLY A 399 -0.58 14.55 -7.91
C GLY A 399 0.87 14.05 -7.88
N LYS A 400 1.80 14.73 -8.57
CA LYS A 400 3.24 14.41 -8.62
C LYS A 400 4.02 14.82 -7.35
N ARG A 401 3.37 15.57 -6.44
CA ARG A 401 3.85 15.93 -5.08
C ARG A 401 5.07 16.87 -5.00
N LEU A 402 5.84 17.01 -6.07
CA LEU A 402 6.97 17.93 -6.17
C LEU A 402 6.58 19.30 -6.73
N ARG A 403 7.42 20.29 -6.49
CA ARG A 403 7.35 21.62 -7.10
C ARG A 403 7.69 21.59 -8.59
N ALA A 404 7.33 22.66 -9.31
CA ALA A 404 7.48 22.73 -10.77
C ALA A 404 8.95 22.68 -11.21
N GLU A 405 9.83 23.28 -10.42
CA GLU A 405 11.27 23.37 -10.67
C GLU A 405 11.94 21.99 -10.75
N ALA A 406 11.41 21.00 -10.04
CA ALA A 406 11.92 19.63 -10.13
C ALA A 406 11.71 18.99 -11.53
N ASN A 407 10.75 19.50 -12.32
CA ASN A 407 10.49 19.03 -13.68
C ASN A 407 11.46 19.60 -14.71
N TYR A 408 12.30 20.56 -14.33
CA TYR A 408 13.34 21.10 -15.21
C TYR A 408 14.54 20.16 -15.27
N ILE A 409 14.70 19.25 -14.31
CA ILE A 409 15.80 18.30 -14.23
C ILE A 409 15.42 16.99 -14.89
N LYS A 410 16.24 16.54 -15.86
CA LYS A 410 16.03 15.31 -16.62
C LYS A 410 17.24 14.38 -16.54
N VAL A 411 16.97 13.08 -16.58
CA VAL A 411 17.96 12.00 -16.78
C VAL A 411 17.45 11.16 -17.96
N GLY A 412 18.27 10.99 -19.00
CA GLY A 412 17.84 10.26 -20.21
C GLY A 412 16.60 10.86 -20.88
N GLY A 413 16.41 12.18 -20.78
CA GLY A 413 15.24 12.88 -21.33
C GLY A 413 13.96 12.83 -20.48
N ALA A 414 13.93 12.09 -19.37
CA ALA A 414 12.76 11.97 -18.50
C ALA A 414 12.95 12.70 -17.16
N THR A 415 11.87 13.29 -16.62
CA THR A 415 11.87 13.89 -15.28
C THR A 415 11.55 12.84 -14.21
N ILE A 416 11.94 13.09 -12.96
CA ILE A 416 11.60 12.17 -11.86
C ILE A 416 10.09 12.03 -11.68
N THR A 417 9.32 13.09 -11.94
CA THR A 417 7.87 13.07 -11.75
C THR A 417 7.16 12.22 -12.81
N ASP A 418 7.72 12.13 -14.01
CA ASP A 418 7.19 11.26 -15.08
C ASP A 418 7.51 9.79 -14.77
N LEU A 419 8.73 9.51 -14.31
CA LEU A 419 9.19 8.15 -14.01
C LEU A 419 8.40 7.49 -12.86
N VAL A 420 7.89 8.26 -11.90
CA VAL A 420 7.10 7.69 -10.78
C VAL A 420 5.65 7.40 -11.12
N GLU A 421 5.15 7.91 -12.26
CA GLU A 421 3.77 7.70 -12.72
C GLU A 421 3.62 6.56 -13.71
N ILE A 422 4.71 6.14 -14.37
CA ILE A 422 4.68 4.98 -15.26
C ILE A 422 4.65 3.65 -14.47
N PRO A 423 4.00 2.61 -15.03
CA PRO A 423 4.08 1.23 -14.53
C PRO A 423 5.53 0.73 -14.34
N LEU A 424 5.75 -0.14 -13.34
CA LEU A 424 7.09 -0.63 -12.97
C LEU A 424 7.77 -1.45 -14.07
N ASP A 425 7.03 -2.16 -14.91
CA ASP A 425 7.57 -2.87 -16.08
C ASP A 425 8.18 -1.92 -17.12
N LYS A 426 7.47 -0.82 -17.42
CA LYS A 426 7.95 0.25 -18.30
C LYS A 426 9.13 0.99 -17.67
N LEU A 427 9.08 1.22 -16.36
CA LEU A 427 10.17 1.84 -15.62
C LEU A 427 11.45 0.98 -15.62
N ALA A 428 11.30 -0.33 -15.44
CA ALA A 428 12.42 -1.28 -15.53
C ALA A 428 13.03 -1.31 -16.93
N THR A 429 12.20 -1.20 -17.97
CA THR A 429 12.67 -1.11 -19.36
C THR A 429 13.44 0.18 -19.60
N PHE A 430 12.93 1.31 -19.12
CA PHE A 430 13.61 2.61 -19.19
C PHE A 430 15.03 2.56 -18.61
N PHE A 431 15.21 2.00 -17.41
CA PHE A 431 16.55 1.93 -16.78
C PHE A 431 17.50 0.92 -17.42
N LYS A 432 16.98 -0.10 -18.12
CA LYS A 432 17.80 -1.05 -18.89
C LYS A 432 18.30 -0.46 -20.21
N GLU A 433 17.49 0.39 -20.84
CA GLU A 433 17.79 1.02 -22.13
C GLU A 433 18.45 2.40 -22.00
N LEU A 434 18.58 2.91 -20.76
CA LEU A 434 19.16 4.21 -20.46
C LEU A 434 20.61 4.30 -20.96
N LYS A 435 20.86 5.21 -21.90
CA LYS A 435 22.19 5.54 -22.40
C LYS A 435 22.69 6.81 -21.71
N LEU A 436 23.88 6.72 -21.12
CA LEU A 436 24.56 7.81 -20.43
C LEU A 436 25.92 8.07 -21.07
N ASP A 437 26.49 9.24 -20.82
CA ASP A 437 27.90 9.49 -21.13
C ASP A 437 28.83 8.75 -20.15
N GLU A 438 30.11 8.59 -20.50
CA GLU A 438 31.07 7.79 -19.71
C GLU A 438 31.20 8.29 -18.25
N THR A 439 31.10 9.60 -18.06
CA THR A 439 31.14 10.26 -16.75
C THR A 439 29.90 9.91 -15.91
N ASP A 440 28.71 10.10 -16.46
CA ASP A 440 27.44 9.83 -15.80
C ASP A 440 27.27 8.33 -15.53
N GLU A 441 27.71 7.46 -16.45
CA GLU A 441 27.69 6.00 -16.26
C GLU A 441 28.58 5.59 -15.08
N THR A 442 29.78 6.17 -14.97
CA THR A 442 30.70 5.88 -13.86
C THR A 442 30.12 6.29 -12.51
N ILE A 443 29.54 7.50 -12.43
CA ILE A 443 28.91 8.02 -11.21
C ILE A 443 27.68 7.21 -10.80
N SER A 444 26.86 6.82 -11.79
CA SER A 444 25.56 6.19 -11.56
C SER A 444 25.60 4.66 -11.48
N LYS A 445 26.68 3.99 -11.88
CA LYS A 445 26.80 2.52 -11.96
C LYS A 445 26.24 1.77 -10.76
N ARG A 446 26.60 2.18 -9.53
CA ARG A 446 26.10 1.54 -8.30
C ARG A 446 24.62 1.83 -8.06
N LEU A 447 24.18 3.07 -8.31
CA LEU A 447 22.77 3.46 -8.15
C LEU A 447 21.87 2.72 -9.14
N LEU A 448 22.26 2.65 -10.41
CA LEU A 448 21.53 1.93 -11.45
C LEU A 448 21.47 0.43 -11.17
N LYS A 449 22.53 -0.17 -10.61
CA LYS A 449 22.50 -1.57 -10.18
C LYS A 449 21.44 -1.79 -9.10
N GLU A 450 21.40 -0.95 -8.06
CA GLU A 450 20.41 -1.07 -6.98
C GLU A 450 18.98 -0.80 -7.46
N ILE A 451 18.77 0.20 -8.32
CA ILE A 451 17.45 0.48 -8.92
C ILE A 451 16.96 -0.72 -9.73
N ASN A 452 17.80 -1.25 -10.64
CA ASN A 452 17.43 -2.39 -11.48
C ASN A 452 17.16 -3.66 -10.66
N ASN A 453 17.96 -3.93 -9.62
CA ASN A 453 17.74 -5.07 -8.72
C ASN A 453 16.39 -4.95 -8.01
N ARG A 454 16.07 -3.80 -7.42
CA ARG A 454 14.82 -3.60 -6.67
C ARG A 454 13.59 -3.64 -7.58
N LEU A 455 13.68 -3.06 -8.78
CA LEU A 455 12.63 -3.20 -9.79
C LEU A 455 12.44 -4.66 -10.21
N SER A 456 13.53 -5.41 -10.38
CA SER A 456 13.45 -6.85 -10.67
C SER A 456 12.82 -7.63 -9.54
N PHE A 457 13.08 -7.31 -8.27
CA PHE A 457 12.44 -7.97 -7.13
C PHE A 457 10.93 -7.72 -7.10
N LEU A 458 10.49 -6.48 -7.36
CA LEU A 458 9.06 -6.15 -7.49
C LEU A 458 8.40 -6.89 -8.65
N SER A 459 9.11 -7.04 -9.77
CA SER A 459 8.65 -7.81 -10.91
C SER A 459 8.50 -9.30 -10.59
N ASN A 460 9.49 -9.86 -9.90
CA ASN A 460 9.47 -11.26 -9.48
C ASN A 460 8.31 -11.56 -8.52
N VAL A 461 7.87 -10.61 -7.70
CA VAL A 461 6.67 -10.77 -6.86
C VAL A 461 5.36 -10.34 -7.56
N GLY A 462 5.38 -10.11 -8.88
CA GLY A 462 4.18 -9.85 -9.68
C GLY A 462 3.55 -8.47 -9.46
N LEU A 463 4.33 -7.47 -9.05
CA LEU A 463 3.85 -6.10 -8.81
C LEU A 463 4.13 -5.13 -9.96
N ASP A 464 4.44 -5.66 -11.15
CA ASP A 464 4.78 -4.92 -12.39
C ASP A 464 3.80 -3.79 -12.74
N TYR A 465 2.51 -4.00 -12.42
CA TYR A 465 1.43 -3.10 -12.78
C TYR A 465 1.31 -1.85 -11.89
N LEU A 466 2.02 -1.81 -10.76
CA LEU A 466 1.99 -0.68 -9.84
C LEU A 466 2.83 0.49 -10.39
N THR A 467 2.69 1.65 -9.75
CA THR A 467 3.52 2.83 -10.02
C THR A 467 4.20 3.24 -8.72
N LEU A 468 5.37 3.90 -8.80
CA LEU A 468 6.09 4.33 -7.58
C LEU A 468 5.32 5.40 -6.80
N ASN A 469 4.47 6.18 -7.45
CA ASN A 469 3.64 7.21 -6.82
C ASN A 469 2.33 6.66 -6.20
N ARG A 470 2.04 5.36 -6.35
CA ARG A 470 0.88 4.70 -5.73
C ARG A 470 0.99 4.80 -4.20
N LYS A 471 -0.07 5.28 -3.55
CA LYS A 471 -0.11 5.45 -2.08
C LYS A 471 -0.14 4.11 -1.36
N SER A 472 0.67 3.96 -0.32
CA SER A 472 0.78 2.69 0.41
C SER A 472 -0.52 2.28 1.09
N ASN A 473 -1.34 3.24 1.54
CA ASN A 473 -2.64 2.98 2.16
C ASN A 473 -3.74 2.53 1.17
N THR A 474 -3.47 2.54 -0.14
CA THR A 474 -4.40 2.06 -1.19
C THR A 474 -4.04 0.67 -1.71
N LEU A 475 -3.02 0.05 -1.12
CA LEU A 475 -2.58 -1.30 -1.44
C LEU A 475 -3.44 -2.33 -0.71
N SER A 476 -3.62 -3.50 -1.30
CA SER A 476 -4.18 -4.65 -0.59
C SER A 476 -3.18 -5.21 0.44
N GLY A 477 -3.67 -6.09 1.33
CA GLY A 477 -2.82 -6.82 2.28
C GLY A 477 -1.72 -7.61 1.57
N GLY A 478 -2.09 -8.40 0.55
CA GLY A 478 -1.14 -9.15 -0.27
C GLY A 478 -0.16 -8.28 -1.06
N GLU A 479 -0.60 -7.14 -1.63
CA GLU A 479 0.31 -6.19 -2.29
C GLU A 479 1.34 -5.63 -1.31
N SER A 480 0.89 -5.24 -0.11
CA SER A 480 1.77 -4.72 0.94
C SER A 480 2.77 -5.77 1.42
N GLN A 481 2.33 -7.02 1.58
CA GLN A 481 3.17 -8.15 1.96
C GLN A 481 4.26 -8.42 0.91
N ARG A 482 3.89 -8.43 -0.38
CA ARG A 482 4.83 -8.64 -1.49
C ARG A 482 5.83 -7.49 -1.65
N ILE A 483 5.42 -6.25 -1.38
CA ILE A 483 6.35 -5.12 -1.28
C ILE A 483 7.37 -5.36 -0.16
N ASN A 484 6.92 -5.73 1.04
CA ASN A 484 7.83 -5.99 2.17
C ASN A 484 8.79 -7.15 1.86
N LEU A 485 8.32 -8.17 1.13
CA LEU A 485 9.15 -9.29 0.67
C LEU A 485 10.22 -8.84 -0.33
N ALA A 486 9.84 -8.03 -1.32
CA ALA A 486 10.77 -7.46 -2.28
C ALA A 486 11.80 -6.51 -1.62
N THR A 487 11.36 -5.69 -0.67
CA THR A 487 12.26 -4.83 0.13
C THR A 487 13.23 -5.67 0.96
N SER A 488 12.76 -6.79 1.53
CA SER A 488 13.60 -7.72 2.29
C SER A 488 14.66 -8.42 1.44
N LEU A 489 14.35 -8.77 0.18
CA LEU A 489 15.36 -9.22 -0.78
C LEU A 489 16.40 -8.14 -1.08
N GLY A 490 15.98 -6.87 -1.14
CA GLY A 490 16.86 -5.74 -1.41
C GLY A 490 17.84 -5.37 -0.29
N SER A 491 17.57 -5.77 0.95
CA SER A 491 18.41 -5.42 2.11
C SER A 491 19.69 -6.28 2.25
N SER A 492 19.84 -7.32 1.42
CA SER A 492 21.04 -8.20 1.38
C SER A 492 21.43 -8.79 2.75
N LEU A 493 20.46 -9.02 3.64
CA LEU A 493 20.72 -9.63 4.95
C LEU A 493 21.04 -11.13 4.80
N VAL A 494 22.02 -11.61 5.57
CA VAL A 494 22.48 -13.00 5.60
C VAL A 494 22.49 -13.51 7.03
N GLY A 495 22.10 -14.76 7.24
CA GLY A 495 22.07 -15.40 8.55
C GLY A 495 20.87 -15.00 9.42
N SER A 496 19.86 -14.36 8.82
CA SER A 496 18.60 -14.00 9.46
C SER A 496 17.56 -15.11 9.34
N MET A 497 16.54 -15.06 10.19
CA MET A 497 15.35 -15.91 10.12
C MET A 497 14.17 -15.09 9.62
N TYR A 498 13.62 -15.42 8.45
CA TYR A 498 12.42 -14.81 7.92
C TYR A 498 11.23 -15.68 8.26
N ILE A 499 10.20 -15.09 8.87
CA ILE A 499 8.96 -15.78 9.25
C ILE A 499 7.81 -15.12 8.49
N LEU A 500 7.19 -15.86 7.59
CA LEU A 500 6.14 -15.37 6.69
C LEU A 500 4.80 -16.00 7.03
N ASP A 501 3.77 -15.16 7.11
CA ASP A 501 2.39 -15.59 7.36
C ASP A 501 1.64 -15.71 6.04
N GLU A 502 1.44 -16.93 5.55
CA GLU A 502 0.62 -17.27 4.38
C GLU A 502 0.83 -16.32 3.19
N PRO A 503 2.06 -16.22 2.64
CA PRO A 503 2.40 -15.27 1.59
C PRO A 503 1.70 -15.54 0.25
N SER A 504 1.05 -16.70 0.07
CA SER A 504 0.24 -17.01 -1.11
C SER A 504 -1.16 -16.39 -1.08
N ILE A 505 -1.56 -15.75 0.01
CA ILE A 505 -2.92 -15.19 0.12
C ILE A 505 -3.22 -14.15 -0.97
N GLY A 506 -4.39 -14.31 -1.60
CA GLY A 506 -4.86 -13.47 -2.69
C GLY A 506 -3.99 -13.55 -3.95
N LEU A 507 -3.12 -14.56 -4.05
CA LEU A 507 -2.35 -14.84 -5.27
C LEU A 507 -3.08 -15.85 -6.14
N HIS A 508 -3.03 -15.56 -7.44
CA HIS A 508 -3.38 -16.55 -8.43
C HIS A 508 -2.27 -17.62 -8.48
N PRO A 509 -2.57 -18.91 -8.75
CA PRO A 509 -1.56 -19.99 -8.77
C PRO A 509 -0.30 -19.68 -9.61
N LYS A 510 -0.48 -19.04 -10.78
CA LYS A 510 0.62 -18.50 -11.60
C LYS A 510 1.60 -17.60 -10.85
N ASP A 511 1.09 -16.75 -9.95
CA ASP A 511 1.89 -15.83 -9.16
C ASP A 511 2.52 -16.55 -7.95
N THR A 512 1.89 -17.62 -7.45
CA THR A 512 2.46 -18.53 -6.44
C THR A 512 3.76 -19.18 -6.94
N GLU A 513 3.79 -19.63 -8.20
CA GLU A 513 5.02 -20.16 -8.82
C GLU A 513 6.18 -19.16 -8.74
N ARG A 514 5.91 -17.87 -8.93
CA ARG A 514 6.92 -16.80 -8.84
C ARG A 514 7.34 -16.52 -7.39
N LEU A 515 6.39 -16.54 -6.46
CA LEU A 515 6.66 -16.38 -5.04
C LEU A 515 7.62 -17.47 -4.53
N ILE A 516 7.43 -18.73 -4.96
CA ILE A 516 8.33 -19.84 -4.60
C ILE A 516 9.78 -19.53 -5.00
N LEU A 517 10.01 -18.97 -6.18
CA LEU A 517 11.35 -18.56 -6.62
C LEU A 517 11.96 -17.51 -5.70
N VAL A 518 11.14 -16.56 -5.23
CA VAL A 518 11.56 -15.52 -4.27
C VAL A 518 11.90 -16.12 -2.91
N LEU A 519 11.09 -17.04 -2.39
CA LEU A 519 11.35 -17.72 -1.12
C LEU A 519 12.66 -18.52 -1.18
N LYS A 520 12.90 -19.22 -2.29
CA LYS A 520 14.16 -19.93 -2.53
C LYS A 520 15.34 -18.97 -2.65
N ALA A 521 15.20 -17.85 -3.34
CA ALA A 521 16.26 -16.84 -3.42
C ALA A 521 16.62 -16.29 -2.03
N LEU A 522 15.63 -16.00 -1.18
CA LEU A 522 15.87 -15.59 0.22
C LEU A 522 16.64 -16.64 1.02
N ARG A 523 16.27 -17.92 0.86
CA ARG A 523 16.98 -19.05 1.48
C ARG A 523 18.41 -19.15 0.97
N ASP A 524 18.61 -19.08 -0.35
CA ASP A 524 19.90 -19.31 -1.01
C ASP A 524 20.91 -18.19 -0.72
N LEU A 525 20.46 -17.01 -0.29
CA LEU A 525 21.32 -15.96 0.29
C LEU A 525 21.96 -16.37 1.64
N GLY A 526 21.55 -17.50 2.23
CA GLY A 526 22.03 -17.97 3.53
C GLY A 526 21.12 -17.60 4.69
N ASN A 527 19.81 -17.44 4.43
CA ASN A 527 18.80 -17.20 5.46
C ASN A 527 17.96 -18.45 5.72
N THR A 528 17.37 -18.52 6.91
CA THR A 528 16.36 -19.55 7.22
C THR A 528 14.98 -18.95 6.94
N VAL A 529 14.20 -19.56 6.05
CA VAL A 529 12.89 -19.05 5.64
C VAL A 529 11.83 -20.00 6.20
N ILE A 530 11.02 -19.50 7.13
CA ILE A 530 9.94 -20.24 7.77
C ILE A 530 8.62 -19.66 7.28
N VAL A 531 7.79 -20.50 6.67
CA VAL A 531 6.53 -20.07 6.06
C VAL A 531 5.39 -20.82 6.73
N VAL A 532 4.42 -20.10 7.28
CA VAL A 532 3.14 -20.71 7.69
C VAL A 532 2.26 -20.77 6.45
N GLU A 533 1.93 -21.97 5.97
CA GLU A 533 1.21 -22.12 4.70
C GLU A 533 0.34 -23.38 4.63
N HIS A 534 -0.59 -23.32 3.68
CA HIS A 534 -1.53 -24.36 3.30
C HIS A 534 -1.50 -24.65 1.80
N ASP A 535 -0.81 -23.81 1.01
CA ASP A 535 -0.69 -23.98 -0.42
C ASP A 535 0.16 -25.21 -0.82
N GLU A 536 -0.40 -26.02 -1.72
CA GLU A 536 0.18 -27.28 -2.16
C GLU A 536 1.53 -27.09 -2.88
N ASP A 537 1.65 -26.06 -3.73
CA ASP A 537 2.85 -25.81 -4.53
C ASP A 537 4.01 -25.35 -3.63
N ILE A 538 3.73 -24.51 -2.64
CA ILE A 538 4.73 -24.09 -1.65
C ILE A 538 5.20 -25.27 -0.79
N MET A 539 4.26 -26.10 -0.32
CA MET A 539 4.59 -27.30 0.46
C MET A 539 5.47 -28.27 -0.32
N LYS A 540 5.17 -28.49 -1.61
CA LYS A 540 5.93 -29.38 -2.48
C LYS A 540 7.38 -28.95 -2.68
N GLU A 541 7.62 -27.64 -2.68
CA GLU A 541 8.93 -27.03 -2.92
C GLU A 541 9.72 -26.73 -1.64
N ALA A 542 9.15 -27.04 -0.47
CA ALA A 542 9.79 -26.90 0.83
C ALA A 542 10.92 -27.92 1.04
N ASP A 543 11.97 -27.51 1.75
CA ASP A 543 13.04 -28.41 2.17
C ASP A 543 12.61 -29.30 3.35
N GLU A 544 11.76 -28.77 4.23
CA GLU A 544 11.24 -29.44 5.43
C GLU A 544 9.81 -28.94 5.68
N ILE A 545 8.90 -29.82 6.08
CA ILE A 545 7.53 -29.50 6.45
C ILE A 545 7.29 -29.95 7.89
N ILE A 546 6.62 -29.12 8.67
CA ILE A 546 6.20 -29.39 10.05
C ILE A 546 4.68 -29.28 10.08
N ASP A 547 4.00 -30.40 10.22
CA ASP A 547 2.54 -30.45 10.32
C ASP A 547 2.12 -30.41 11.80
N ILE A 548 1.30 -29.42 12.15
CA ILE A 548 0.76 -29.22 13.51
C ILE A 548 -0.72 -29.59 13.55
N GLY A 549 -1.09 -30.46 14.49
CA GLY A 549 -2.45 -30.95 14.66
C GLY A 549 -2.59 -31.81 15.91
N PRO A 550 -3.39 -32.89 15.87
CA PRO A 550 -4.18 -33.40 14.74
C PRO A 550 -5.43 -32.55 14.42
N GLU A 551 -5.97 -31.83 15.40
CA GLU A 551 -7.14 -30.96 15.25
C GLU A 551 -6.82 -29.49 15.59
N ALA A 552 -7.85 -28.64 15.66
CA ALA A 552 -7.74 -27.25 16.09
C ALA A 552 -7.89 -27.12 17.62
N GLY A 553 -7.48 -25.98 18.19
CA GLY A 553 -7.79 -25.63 19.58
C GLY A 553 -7.18 -26.57 20.60
N THR A 554 -8.00 -27.01 21.56
CA THR A 554 -7.60 -27.87 22.67
C THR A 554 -7.10 -29.25 22.23
N PHE A 555 -7.57 -29.74 21.09
CA PHE A 555 -7.16 -31.01 20.46
C PHE A 555 -5.98 -30.87 19.48
N GLY A 556 -5.53 -29.64 19.24
CA GLY A 556 -4.34 -29.34 18.45
C GLY A 556 -3.07 -29.25 19.29
N GLY A 557 -2.08 -28.53 18.75
CA GLY A 557 -0.86 -28.15 19.44
C GLY A 557 0.19 -29.26 19.55
N ASN A 558 0.05 -30.35 18.81
CA ASN A 558 1.05 -31.41 18.69
C ASN A 558 1.69 -31.39 17.29
N VAL A 559 2.92 -31.85 17.20
CA VAL A 559 3.57 -32.12 15.92
C VAL A 559 3.11 -33.49 15.43
N VAL A 560 2.38 -33.55 14.33
CA VAL A 560 1.81 -34.80 13.82
C VAL A 560 2.71 -35.48 12.80
N ALA A 561 3.43 -34.71 12.00
CA ALA A 561 4.41 -35.20 11.03
C ALA A 561 5.50 -34.14 10.80
N THR A 562 6.72 -34.60 10.52
CA THR A 562 7.85 -33.75 10.12
C THR A 562 8.67 -34.48 9.05
N GLY A 563 9.18 -33.75 8.08
CA GLY A 563 10.12 -34.27 7.10
C GLY A 563 9.97 -33.61 5.73
N THR A 564 10.43 -34.30 4.69
CA THR A 564 10.23 -33.84 3.31
C THR A 564 8.77 -34.01 2.87
N TYR A 565 8.39 -33.39 1.75
CA TYR A 565 7.05 -33.57 1.17
C TYR A 565 6.66 -35.06 1.02
N LYS A 566 7.60 -35.92 0.61
CA LYS A 566 7.36 -37.37 0.50
C LYS A 566 7.07 -38.04 1.85
N ASP A 567 7.74 -37.59 2.91
CA ASP A 567 7.53 -38.11 4.26
C ASP A 567 6.16 -37.69 4.81
N ILE A 568 5.73 -36.45 4.50
CA ILE A 568 4.38 -35.98 4.85
C ILE A 568 3.32 -36.79 4.12
N LEU A 569 3.46 -37.02 2.81
CA LEU A 569 2.52 -37.87 2.05
C LEU A 569 2.44 -39.29 2.62
N ALA A 570 3.53 -39.85 3.16
CA ALA A 570 3.50 -41.16 3.78
C ALA A 570 2.88 -41.17 5.20
N SER A 571 2.61 -40.00 5.77
CA SER A 571 2.04 -39.88 7.11
C SER A 571 0.51 -40.07 7.13
N ASN A 572 -0.05 -40.30 8.32
CA ASN A 572 -1.50 -40.41 8.52
C ASN A 572 -2.16 -39.07 8.90
N SER A 573 -1.48 -37.94 8.70
CA SER A 573 -2.03 -36.63 9.07
C SER A 573 -3.21 -36.24 8.18
N LEU A 574 -4.07 -35.35 8.67
CA LEU A 574 -5.20 -34.86 7.88
C LEU A 574 -4.72 -34.17 6.60
N THR A 575 -3.64 -33.38 6.70
CA THR A 575 -2.99 -32.72 5.56
C THR A 575 -2.56 -33.74 4.50
N ALA A 576 -1.89 -34.82 4.91
CA ALA A 576 -1.47 -35.90 4.02
C ALA A 576 -2.65 -36.58 3.32
N GLN A 577 -3.79 -36.77 4.02
CA GLN A 577 -4.99 -37.37 3.43
C GLN A 577 -5.59 -36.51 2.30
N TYR A 578 -5.51 -35.18 2.40
CA TYR A 578 -5.94 -34.29 1.31
C TYR A 578 -4.94 -34.26 0.16
N LEU A 579 -3.63 -34.21 0.47
CA LEU A 579 -2.58 -34.18 -0.56
C LEU A 579 -2.49 -35.49 -1.36
N ASN A 580 -2.78 -36.64 -0.73
CA ASN A 580 -2.88 -37.94 -1.39
C ASN A 580 -4.25 -38.20 -2.04
N GLU A 581 -5.16 -37.22 -2.03
CA GLU A 581 -6.53 -37.33 -2.54
C GLU A 581 -7.39 -38.43 -1.88
N THR A 582 -6.97 -38.95 -0.71
CA THR A 582 -7.77 -39.91 0.08
C THR A 582 -9.02 -39.23 0.62
N LEU A 583 -8.88 -37.98 1.09
CA LEU A 583 -9.97 -37.05 1.31
C LEU A 583 -9.92 -35.98 0.22
N LYS A 584 -11.07 -35.60 -0.31
CA LYS A 584 -11.18 -34.54 -1.32
C LYS A 584 -12.47 -33.76 -1.20
N ILE A 585 -12.43 -32.50 -1.64
CA ILE A 585 -13.64 -31.71 -1.87
C ILE A 585 -14.22 -32.15 -3.22
N GLU A 586 -15.38 -32.81 -3.17
CA GLU A 586 -16.01 -33.33 -4.38
C GLU A 586 -16.56 -32.22 -5.28
N VAL A 587 -16.36 -32.38 -6.59
CA VAL A 587 -16.98 -31.51 -7.60
C VAL A 587 -18.49 -31.80 -7.63
N PRO A 588 -19.35 -30.76 -7.57
CA PRO A 588 -20.80 -30.94 -7.65
C PRO A 588 -21.23 -31.66 -8.94
N LYS A 589 -21.97 -32.78 -8.80
CA LYS A 589 -22.44 -33.59 -9.96
C LYS A 589 -23.44 -32.85 -10.86
N LYS A 590 -24.16 -31.87 -10.30
CA LYS A 590 -25.10 -31.02 -11.02
C LYS A 590 -24.90 -29.57 -10.57
N ARG A 591 -24.63 -28.68 -11.53
CA ARG A 591 -24.56 -27.23 -11.32
C ARG A 591 -25.96 -26.64 -11.26
N ARG A 592 -26.17 -25.62 -10.43
CA ARG A 592 -27.44 -24.90 -10.33
C ARG A 592 -27.63 -23.97 -11.54
N THR A 593 -28.89 -23.71 -11.89
CA THR A 593 -29.28 -22.73 -12.90
C THR A 593 -30.30 -21.78 -12.32
N SER A 594 -30.27 -20.50 -12.71
CA SER A 594 -31.18 -19.48 -12.19
C SER A 594 -31.81 -18.65 -13.28
N LYS A 595 -33.02 -18.17 -12.99
CA LYS A 595 -33.75 -17.20 -13.82
C LYS A 595 -33.54 -15.76 -13.32
N TYR A 596 -32.91 -15.60 -12.16
CA TYR A 596 -32.60 -14.31 -11.56
C TYR A 596 -31.13 -13.99 -11.81
N ALA A 597 -30.86 -12.75 -12.21
CA ALA A 597 -29.52 -12.27 -12.53
C ALA A 597 -29.41 -10.76 -12.39
N ILE A 598 -28.20 -10.30 -12.10
CA ILE A 598 -27.80 -8.89 -12.13
C ILE A 598 -26.89 -8.69 -13.34
N GLU A 599 -27.18 -7.71 -14.17
CA GLU A 599 -26.36 -7.35 -15.32
C GLU A 599 -25.79 -5.96 -15.12
N ILE A 600 -24.46 -5.85 -15.11
CA ILE A 600 -23.77 -4.57 -15.09
C ILE A 600 -23.26 -4.31 -16.50
N THR A 601 -23.67 -3.20 -17.10
CA THR A 601 -23.23 -2.80 -18.43
C THR A 601 -22.22 -1.66 -18.36
N GLY A 602 -21.19 -1.74 -19.20
CA GLY A 602 -20.17 -0.70 -19.37
C GLY A 602 -19.35 -0.38 -18.12
N ALA A 603 -18.99 -1.39 -17.32
CA ALA A 603 -18.14 -1.22 -16.13
C ALA A 603 -16.73 -0.73 -16.53
N ARG A 604 -16.35 0.46 -16.06
CA ARG A 604 -15.14 1.19 -16.52
C ARG A 604 -14.37 1.90 -15.40
N GLU A 605 -14.66 1.55 -14.16
CA GLU A 605 -13.97 2.06 -12.99
C GLU A 605 -12.51 1.56 -12.95
N ASN A 606 -11.56 2.41 -12.56
CA ASN A 606 -10.11 2.13 -12.55
C ASN A 606 -9.58 1.52 -13.86
N ASN A 607 -9.18 0.24 -13.86
CA ASN A 607 -8.59 -0.42 -15.02
C ASN A 607 -9.59 -1.24 -15.86
N LEU A 608 -10.87 -1.30 -15.48
CA LEU A 608 -11.91 -2.02 -16.22
C LEU A 608 -12.13 -1.40 -17.60
N LYS A 609 -12.24 -2.23 -18.64
CA LYS A 609 -12.26 -1.81 -20.05
C LYS A 609 -13.68 -1.75 -20.61
N ASN A 610 -14.58 -1.04 -19.92
CA ASN A 610 -15.99 -0.90 -20.32
C ASN A 610 -16.68 -2.25 -20.56
N ILE A 611 -16.60 -3.14 -19.58
CA ILE A 611 -17.07 -4.54 -19.70
C ILE A 611 -18.53 -4.68 -19.29
N ASP A 612 -19.22 -5.61 -19.96
CA ASP A 612 -20.55 -6.07 -19.58
C ASP A 612 -20.44 -7.39 -18.82
N VAL A 613 -21.07 -7.47 -17.65
CA VAL A 613 -20.95 -8.61 -16.76
C VAL A 613 -22.32 -9.08 -16.27
N HIS A 614 -22.55 -10.37 -16.38
CA HIS A 614 -23.77 -11.05 -15.93
C HIS A 614 -23.49 -11.87 -14.67
N PHE A 615 -24.20 -11.59 -13.58
CA PHE A 615 -24.11 -12.28 -12.29
C PHE A 615 -25.39 -13.08 -12.03
N PRO A 616 -25.39 -14.40 -12.26
CA PRO A 616 -26.50 -15.26 -11.88
C PRO A 616 -26.71 -15.29 -10.36
N LEU A 617 -27.97 -15.36 -9.93
CA LEU A 617 -28.39 -15.36 -8.53
C LEU A 617 -28.89 -16.74 -8.08
N ASN A 618 -29.15 -16.92 -6.79
CA ASN A 618 -29.57 -18.19 -6.15
C ASN A 618 -28.61 -19.36 -6.39
N MET A 619 -27.32 -19.06 -6.56
CA MET A 619 -26.26 -20.03 -6.79
C MET A 619 -24.92 -19.49 -6.27
N LEU A 620 -23.87 -20.30 -6.36
CA LEU A 620 -22.50 -19.88 -6.06
C LEU A 620 -21.83 -19.31 -7.32
N THR A 621 -21.73 -17.98 -7.40
CA THR A 621 -21.03 -17.29 -8.50
C THR A 621 -19.64 -16.86 -8.02
N VAL A 622 -18.58 -17.22 -8.74
CA VAL A 622 -17.20 -16.92 -8.36
C VAL A 622 -16.55 -15.98 -9.38
N VAL A 623 -15.96 -14.89 -8.89
CA VAL A 623 -15.16 -13.93 -9.68
C VAL A 623 -13.69 -14.26 -9.46
N THR A 624 -13.01 -14.67 -10.52
CA THR A 624 -11.60 -15.09 -10.49
C THR A 624 -10.75 -14.32 -11.51
N GLY A 625 -9.46 -14.63 -11.56
CA GLY A 625 -8.47 -13.98 -12.42
C GLY A 625 -7.24 -13.47 -11.66
N VAL A 626 -6.19 -13.08 -12.39
CA VAL A 626 -4.89 -12.70 -11.81
C VAL A 626 -4.95 -11.47 -10.89
N SER A 627 -3.95 -11.28 -10.02
CA SER A 627 -3.88 -10.09 -9.16
C SER A 627 -3.81 -8.81 -10.01
N GLY A 628 -4.56 -7.77 -9.61
CA GLY A 628 -4.67 -6.52 -10.38
C GLY A 628 -5.58 -6.58 -11.62
N SER A 629 -6.26 -7.70 -11.91
CA SER A 629 -7.15 -7.82 -13.09
C SER A 629 -8.42 -6.98 -13.04
N GLY A 630 -8.81 -6.48 -11.85
CA GLY A 630 -9.99 -5.65 -11.65
C GLY A 630 -11.13 -6.30 -10.83
N LYS A 631 -10.93 -7.49 -10.25
CA LYS A 631 -11.94 -8.21 -9.43
C LYS A 631 -12.58 -7.35 -8.34
N SER A 632 -11.76 -6.80 -7.45
CA SER A 632 -12.25 -5.95 -6.35
C SER A 632 -12.87 -4.66 -6.88
N THR A 633 -12.39 -4.12 -8.01
CA THR A 633 -13.03 -2.95 -8.64
C THR A 633 -14.45 -3.29 -9.10
N LEU A 634 -14.64 -4.41 -9.79
CA LEU A 634 -15.94 -4.84 -10.28
C LEU A 634 -16.90 -5.14 -9.13
N VAL A 635 -16.48 -5.90 -8.13
CA VAL A 635 -17.36 -6.39 -7.06
C VAL A 635 -17.55 -5.34 -5.96
N LYS A 636 -16.47 -4.79 -5.40
CA LYS A 636 -16.51 -3.91 -4.22
C LYS A 636 -16.82 -2.46 -4.57
N LYS A 637 -16.35 -1.95 -5.72
CA LYS A 637 -16.58 -0.54 -6.11
C LYS A 637 -17.80 -0.34 -6.99
N ILE A 638 -18.16 -1.32 -7.83
CA ILE A 638 -19.32 -1.18 -8.74
C ILE A 638 -20.52 -1.97 -8.21
N LEU A 639 -20.46 -3.31 -8.21
CA LEU A 639 -21.62 -4.17 -7.93
C LEU A 639 -22.22 -3.88 -6.55
N TYR A 640 -21.42 -3.93 -5.48
CA TYR A 640 -21.93 -3.78 -4.12
C TYR A 640 -22.60 -2.41 -3.87
N PRO A 641 -21.94 -1.25 -4.11
CA PRO A 641 -22.56 0.04 -3.83
C PRO A 641 -23.76 0.32 -4.74
N ALA A 642 -23.73 -0.19 -5.98
CA ALA A 642 -24.80 0.07 -6.93
C ALA A 642 -26.09 -0.72 -6.58
N ILE A 643 -25.95 -1.97 -6.14
CA ILE A 643 -27.09 -2.76 -5.64
C ILE A 643 -27.57 -2.24 -4.29
N GLN A 644 -26.65 -1.89 -3.39
CA GLN A 644 -27.01 -1.29 -2.09
C GLN A 644 -27.85 -0.03 -2.31
N LYS A 645 -27.39 0.88 -3.17
CA LYS A 645 -28.13 2.10 -3.52
C LYS A 645 -29.50 1.82 -4.14
N HIS A 646 -29.60 0.78 -4.98
CA HIS A 646 -30.88 0.38 -5.57
C HIS A 646 -31.87 -0.18 -4.53
N LEU A 647 -31.39 -0.94 -3.53
CA LEU A 647 -32.23 -1.58 -2.52
C LEU A 647 -32.61 -0.64 -1.38
N THR A 648 -31.65 0.09 -0.82
CA THR A 648 -31.85 0.92 0.39
C THR A 648 -31.99 2.41 0.10
N GLY A 649 -31.70 2.88 -1.12
CA GLY A 649 -31.65 4.31 -1.47
C GLY A 649 -30.44 5.07 -0.91
N PHE A 650 -29.80 4.52 0.11
CA PHE A 650 -28.57 5.00 0.74
C PHE A 650 -27.42 4.03 0.44
N GLY A 651 -26.19 4.55 0.35
CA GLY A 651 -25.00 3.75 0.10
C GLY A 651 -23.85 4.60 -0.43
N ASP A 652 -22.67 4.00 -0.51
CA ASP A 652 -21.50 4.64 -1.12
C ASP A 652 -21.75 4.93 -2.61
N LYS A 653 -21.02 5.92 -3.15
CA LYS A 653 -21.08 6.21 -4.58
C LYS A 653 -20.52 5.00 -5.35
N PRO A 654 -21.30 4.36 -6.24
CA PRO A 654 -20.75 3.31 -7.08
C PRO A 654 -19.73 3.89 -8.06
N GLY A 655 -18.75 3.07 -8.42
CA GLY A 655 -17.77 3.38 -9.47
C GLY A 655 -18.42 3.60 -10.83
N GLN A 656 -17.62 3.96 -11.83
CA GLN A 656 -18.13 4.28 -13.16
C GLN A 656 -18.65 3.03 -13.91
N PHE A 657 -19.95 3.01 -14.23
CA PHE A 657 -20.63 2.04 -15.11
C PHE A 657 -21.76 2.74 -15.89
N SER A 658 -22.36 2.04 -16.87
CA SER A 658 -23.41 2.63 -17.72
C SER A 658 -24.81 2.40 -17.17
N GLU A 659 -25.19 1.14 -16.95
CA GLU A 659 -26.52 0.79 -16.46
C GLU A 659 -26.50 -0.55 -15.72
N ILE A 660 -27.44 -0.74 -14.78
CA ILE A 660 -27.73 -2.03 -14.16
C ILE A 660 -29.07 -2.56 -14.70
N LYS A 661 -29.06 -3.80 -15.17
CA LYS A 661 -30.22 -4.54 -15.70
C LYS A 661 -30.34 -5.90 -15.02
N GLY A 662 -31.32 -6.69 -15.46
CA GLY A 662 -31.55 -8.05 -14.99
C GLY A 662 -32.73 -8.17 -14.02
N ASN A 663 -33.11 -9.42 -13.73
CA ASN A 663 -34.16 -9.73 -12.78
C ASN A 663 -33.56 -10.11 -11.43
N PHE A 664 -33.53 -9.18 -10.49
CA PHE A 664 -33.02 -9.38 -9.12
C PHE A 664 -34.04 -8.94 -8.05
N SER A 665 -35.33 -8.97 -8.42
CA SER A 665 -36.46 -8.63 -7.54
C SER A 665 -36.60 -9.52 -6.30
N ASN A 666 -35.98 -10.70 -6.35
CA ASN A 666 -35.94 -11.68 -5.27
C ASN A 666 -35.04 -11.24 -4.10
N ILE A 667 -34.09 -10.33 -4.31
CA ILE A 667 -33.16 -9.85 -3.28
C ILE A 667 -33.71 -8.60 -2.60
N LYS A 668 -33.66 -8.56 -1.27
CA LYS A 668 -34.06 -7.40 -0.47
C LYS A 668 -32.91 -6.73 0.27
N ASN A 669 -31.89 -7.52 0.61
CA ASN A 669 -30.72 -7.05 1.35
C ASN A 669 -29.42 -7.46 0.63
N ILE A 670 -28.35 -6.70 0.84
CA ILE A 670 -27.02 -7.02 0.35
C ILE A 670 -26.03 -6.90 1.49
N GLU A 671 -25.15 -7.88 1.62
CA GLU A 671 -24.16 -7.96 2.68
C GLU A 671 -22.78 -8.20 2.08
N PHE A 672 -21.86 -7.26 2.28
CA PHE A 672 -20.46 -7.41 1.89
C PHE A 672 -19.62 -7.87 3.07
N ILE A 673 -19.09 -9.08 2.97
CA ILE A 673 -18.35 -9.75 4.03
C ILE A 673 -16.88 -9.80 3.64
N ASP A 674 -16.13 -8.81 4.13
CA ASP A 674 -14.69 -8.68 3.95
C ASP A 674 -13.88 -9.24 5.14
N GLN A 675 -12.57 -9.30 4.91
CA GLN A 675 -11.54 -9.69 5.89
C GLN A 675 -11.18 -8.58 6.88
N ASN A 676 -11.79 -7.39 6.77
CA ASN A 676 -11.51 -6.33 7.72
C ASN A 676 -11.91 -6.80 9.14
N PRO A 677 -11.10 -6.49 10.17
CA PRO A 677 -11.39 -6.88 11.54
C PRO A 677 -12.81 -6.46 11.91
N ILE A 678 -13.57 -7.38 12.53
CA ILE A 678 -14.97 -7.13 12.96
C ILE A 678 -15.07 -5.83 13.76
N GLY A 679 -14.07 -5.60 14.61
CA GLY A 679 -13.89 -4.36 15.34
C GLY A 679 -12.41 -4.17 15.66
N ARG A 680 -11.94 -2.92 15.58
CA ARG A 680 -10.62 -2.53 16.10
C ARG A 680 -10.58 -2.43 17.62
N SER A 681 -11.76 -2.47 18.24
CA SER A 681 -11.86 -2.44 19.69
C SER A 681 -11.62 -3.83 20.26
N SER A 682 -10.70 -3.90 21.20
CA SER A 682 -10.38 -5.09 22.00
C SER A 682 -11.58 -5.64 22.81
N ARG A 683 -12.68 -4.86 22.86
CA ARG A 683 -13.96 -5.15 23.53
C ARG A 683 -14.95 -5.99 22.74
N SER A 684 -14.74 -6.12 21.43
CA SER A 684 -15.56 -6.99 20.58
C SER A 684 -15.04 -8.42 20.69
N ASN A 685 -15.92 -9.41 20.77
CA ASN A 685 -15.55 -10.83 20.82
C ASN A 685 -16.66 -11.72 20.22
N PRO A 686 -16.40 -13.01 19.94
CA PRO A 686 -17.39 -13.90 19.32
C PRO A 686 -18.74 -13.91 20.05
N VAL A 687 -18.74 -13.98 21.39
CA VAL A 687 -19.95 -14.12 22.21
C VAL A 687 -20.82 -12.85 22.24
N THR A 688 -20.20 -11.66 22.15
CA THR A 688 -20.93 -10.39 22.01
C THR A 688 -21.54 -10.26 20.62
N TYR A 689 -20.85 -10.74 19.59
CA TYR A 689 -21.30 -10.62 18.20
C TYR A 689 -22.56 -11.45 17.91
N VAL A 690 -22.60 -12.72 18.33
CA VAL A 690 -23.81 -13.57 18.23
C VAL A 690 -24.88 -13.23 19.28
N LYS A 691 -24.65 -12.20 20.10
CA LYS A 691 -25.53 -11.75 21.18
C LYS A 691 -25.87 -12.86 22.19
N ALA A 692 -24.99 -13.83 22.37
CA ALA A 692 -25.12 -14.84 23.43
C ALA A 692 -24.70 -14.26 24.79
N TYR A 693 -23.82 -13.25 24.79
CA TYR A 693 -23.30 -12.66 26.03
C TYR A 693 -24.38 -11.99 26.88
N ASP A 694 -25.41 -11.42 26.26
CA ASP A 694 -26.52 -10.80 26.99
C ASP A 694 -27.28 -11.81 27.84
N ASP A 695 -27.52 -13.01 27.28
CA ASP A 695 -28.17 -14.11 27.99
C ASP A 695 -27.26 -14.68 29.08
N ILE A 696 -25.95 -14.82 28.82
CA ILE A 696 -24.96 -15.25 29.83
C ILE A 696 -24.91 -14.24 31.00
N ARG A 697 -24.89 -12.93 30.73
CA ARG A 697 -24.88 -11.92 31.79
C ARG A 697 -26.18 -11.91 32.59
N ALA A 698 -27.32 -12.17 31.94
CA ALA A 698 -28.59 -12.33 32.63
C ALA A 698 -28.59 -13.56 33.55
N LEU A 699 -28.00 -14.68 33.10
CA LEU A 699 -27.80 -15.90 33.89
C LEU A 699 -26.92 -15.64 35.12
N TYR A 700 -25.83 -14.90 35.00
CA TYR A 700 -25.00 -14.56 36.18
C TYR A 700 -25.70 -13.60 37.14
N ALA A 701 -26.52 -12.68 36.64
CA ALA A 701 -27.32 -11.78 37.47
C ALA A 701 -28.48 -12.49 38.20
N SER A 702 -28.90 -13.68 37.75
CA SER A 702 -29.95 -14.47 38.41
C SER A 702 -29.41 -15.34 39.55
N GLN A 703 -28.09 -15.50 39.69
CA GLN A 703 -27.47 -16.32 40.74
C GLN A 703 -27.76 -15.78 42.15
N LYS A 704 -27.84 -16.68 43.14
CA LYS A 704 -28.18 -16.35 44.52
C LYS A 704 -27.26 -15.27 45.11
N LEU A 705 -25.95 -15.38 44.90
CA LEU A 705 -24.97 -14.40 45.39
C LEU A 705 -25.17 -13.03 44.73
N SER A 706 -25.46 -13.00 43.43
CA SER A 706 -25.75 -11.77 42.69
C SER A 706 -27.00 -11.07 43.22
N LYS A 707 -28.04 -11.82 43.56
CA LYS A 707 -29.28 -11.27 44.16
C LYS A 707 -29.03 -10.65 45.54
N ILE A 708 -28.21 -11.28 46.37
CA ILE A 708 -27.84 -10.75 47.70
C ILE A 708 -27.04 -9.44 47.57
N ARG A 709 -26.14 -9.37 46.58
CA ARG A 709 -25.28 -8.19 46.35
C ARG A 709 -25.88 -7.13 45.41
N ASN A 710 -27.13 -7.29 44.99
CA ASN A 710 -27.79 -6.42 44.00
C ASN A 710 -27.02 -6.26 42.68
N TYR A 711 -26.32 -7.30 42.25
CA TYR A 711 -25.62 -7.31 40.97
C TYR A 711 -26.60 -7.56 39.81
N ALA A 712 -26.79 -6.54 38.97
CA ALA A 712 -27.44 -6.63 37.68
C ALA A 712 -26.51 -7.10 36.55
N ALA A 713 -27.06 -7.47 35.39
CA ALA A 713 -26.32 -7.94 34.20
C ALA A 713 -25.22 -6.98 33.71
N LYS A 714 -25.30 -5.68 34.04
CA LYS A 714 -24.25 -4.70 33.73
C LYS A 714 -22.93 -4.96 34.48
N HIS A 715 -22.97 -5.55 35.67
CA HIS A 715 -21.77 -5.83 36.47
C HIS A 715 -20.95 -6.99 35.88
N PHE A 716 -21.61 -7.90 35.16
CA PHE A 716 -20.95 -9.00 34.45
C PHE A 716 -20.52 -8.60 33.03
N SER A 717 -20.46 -7.30 32.72
CA SER A 717 -19.96 -6.79 31.44
C SER A 717 -18.59 -6.15 31.64
N PHE A 718 -17.58 -6.62 30.92
CA PHE A 718 -16.25 -5.98 30.92
C PHE A 718 -16.26 -4.61 30.19
N ASN A 719 -17.32 -4.30 29.45
CA ASN A 719 -17.44 -3.05 28.68
C ASN A 719 -18.00 -1.86 29.48
N VAL A 720 -18.61 -2.11 30.63
CA VAL A 720 -19.37 -1.11 31.40
C VAL A 720 -18.75 -0.93 32.78
N ASP A 721 -18.78 0.30 33.28
CA ASP A 721 -18.35 0.61 34.64
C ASP A 721 -19.26 -0.05 35.68
N GLY A 722 -18.64 -0.52 36.76
CA GLY A 722 -19.31 -1.28 37.82
C GLY A 722 -18.49 -2.51 38.21
N GLY A 723 -18.50 -3.54 37.36
CA GLY A 723 -17.85 -4.82 37.66
C GLY A 723 -16.53 -5.11 36.92
N ARG A 724 -16.17 -4.32 35.91
CA ARG A 724 -14.89 -4.44 35.21
C ARG A 724 -13.71 -3.94 36.06
N CYS A 725 -12.49 -4.40 35.73
CA CYS A 725 -11.27 -3.88 36.34
C CYS A 725 -11.03 -2.42 35.90
N GLU A 726 -10.76 -1.54 36.87
CA GLU A 726 -10.57 -0.10 36.62
C GLU A 726 -9.22 0.21 35.95
N THR A 727 -8.16 -0.55 36.25
CA THR A 727 -6.81 -0.32 35.73
C THR A 727 -6.75 -0.53 34.22
N CYS A 728 -7.20 -1.70 33.74
CA CYS A 728 -7.23 -2.01 32.31
C CYS A 728 -8.57 -1.65 31.64
N LYS A 729 -9.51 -1.02 32.37
CA LYS A 729 -10.86 -0.68 31.89
C LYS A 729 -11.59 -1.84 31.19
N GLY A 730 -11.37 -3.07 31.68
CA GLY A 730 -11.96 -4.30 31.14
C GLY A 730 -11.22 -4.98 29.97
N GLU A 731 -10.08 -4.44 29.51
CA GLU A 731 -9.31 -5.06 28.41
C GLU A 731 -8.58 -6.35 28.86
N GLY A 732 -8.09 -6.36 30.10
CA GLY A 732 -7.26 -7.45 30.65
C GLY A 732 -5.75 -7.23 30.44
N GLU A 733 -5.40 -6.30 29.57
CA GLU A 733 -4.04 -5.87 29.27
C GLU A 733 -3.90 -4.35 29.30
N VAL A 734 -2.65 -3.87 29.31
CA VAL A 734 -2.29 -2.46 29.25
C VAL A 734 -1.29 -2.29 28.10
N THR A 735 -1.60 -1.39 27.17
CA THR A 735 -0.71 -1.04 26.06
C THR A 735 0.32 -0.02 26.51
N ILE A 736 1.60 -0.29 26.25
CA ILE A 736 2.70 0.63 26.45
C ILE A 736 3.21 1.07 25.08
N GLU A 737 3.09 2.37 24.80
CA GLU A 737 3.60 2.96 23.57
C GLU A 737 5.14 2.97 23.55
N MET A 738 5.73 2.46 22.48
CA MET A 738 7.18 2.39 22.28
C MET A 738 7.62 3.37 21.21
N GLN A 739 8.77 4.04 21.40
CA GLN A 739 9.23 5.08 20.45
C GLN A 739 9.79 4.53 19.13
N PHE A 740 10.43 3.35 19.16
CA PHE A 740 11.18 2.78 18.01
C PHE A 740 10.72 1.37 17.63
N MET A 741 9.71 0.84 18.32
CA MET A 741 9.20 -0.52 18.15
C MET A 741 7.68 -0.49 18.13
N ALA A 742 7.06 -1.61 17.75
CA ALA A 742 5.63 -1.75 17.89
C ALA A 742 5.23 -1.64 19.38
N ASP A 743 4.03 -1.12 19.63
CA ASP A 743 3.47 -1.02 20.98
C ASP A 743 3.42 -2.40 21.64
N VAL A 744 3.70 -2.41 22.94
CA VAL A 744 3.77 -3.65 23.72
C VAL A 744 2.51 -3.79 24.56
N HIS A 745 1.84 -4.93 24.44
CA HIS A 745 0.68 -5.29 25.26
C HIS A 745 1.12 -6.14 26.45
N LEU A 746 0.91 -5.64 27.67
CA LEU A 746 1.26 -6.35 28.90
C LEU A 746 0.01 -6.78 29.66
N GLU A 747 0.05 -7.96 30.27
CA GLU A 747 -1.02 -8.43 31.14
C GLU A 747 -1.25 -7.44 32.30
N CYS A 748 -2.50 -7.11 32.59
CA CYS A 748 -2.84 -6.18 33.67
C CYS A 748 -2.49 -6.79 35.04
N GLU A 749 -1.61 -6.13 35.78
CA GLU A 749 -1.16 -6.60 37.10
C GLU A 749 -2.29 -6.67 38.14
N THR A 750 -3.30 -5.79 38.04
CA THR A 750 -4.41 -5.70 39.00
C THR A 750 -5.38 -6.87 38.90
N CYS A 751 -5.79 -7.22 37.68
CA CYS A 751 -6.76 -8.30 37.46
C CYS A 751 -6.13 -9.60 36.97
N LYS A 752 -4.82 -9.60 36.65
CA LYS A 752 -4.09 -10.75 36.07
C LYS A 752 -4.82 -11.30 34.83
N GLY A 753 -5.10 -10.41 33.88
CA GLY A 753 -5.81 -10.75 32.65
C GLY A 753 -7.33 -10.95 32.77
N LYS A 754 -7.90 -11.13 33.98
CA LYS A 754 -9.30 -11.56 34.17
C LYS A 754 -10.38 -10.52 33.86
N ARG A 755 -10.02 -9.29 33.49
CA ARG A 755 -10.94 -8.18 33.11
C ARG A 755 -11.95 -7.67 34.15
N PHE A 756 -12.20 -8.39 35.25
CA PHE A 756 -13.22 -8.08 36.26
C PHE A 756 -12.61 -7.76 37.64
N LYS A 757 -13.42 -7.13 38.50
CA LYS A 757 -13.12 -6.99 39.93
C LYS A 757 -13.23 -8.34 40.63
N LYS A 758 -12.43 -8.53 41.69
CA LYS A 758 -12.41 -9.79 42.47
C LYS A 758 -13.81 -10.18 42.99
N GLU A 759 -14.59 -9.20 43.45
CA GLU A 759 -15.93 -9.40 44.00
C GLU A 759 -16.94 -9.97 42.98
N VAL A 760 -16.77 -9.63 41.69
CA VAL A 760 -17.62 -10.14 40.59
C VAL A 760 -17.26 -11.59 40.27
N LEU A 761 -15.97 -11.92 40.36
CA LEU A 761 -15.46 -13.27 40.12
C LEU A 761 -15.82 -14.26 41.25
N GLU A 762 -16.38 -13.81 42.37
CA GLU A 762 -16.92 -14.71 43.40
C GLU A 762 -18.27 -15.34 43.00
N VAL A 763 -18.97 -14.75 42.02
CA VAL A 763 -20.22 -15.31 41.50
C VAL A 763 -19.90 -16.42 40.52
N THR A 764 -20.44 -17.62 40.79
CA THR A 764 -20.26 -18.80 39.94
C THR A 764 -21.60 -19.35 39.44
N PHE A 765 -21.56 -20.00 38.28
CA PHE A 765 -22.62 -20.84 37.74
C PHE A 765 -22.01 -22.21 37.45
N ALA A 766 -22.60 -23.28 38.01
CA ALA A 766 -22.06 -24.64 37.96
C ALA A 766 -20.54 -24.71 38.24
N GLY A 767 -20.08 -23.95 39.25
CA GLY A 767 -18.68 -23.92 39.68
C GLY A 767 -17.72 -23.06 38.84
N LYS A 768 -18.18 -22.41 37.76
CA LYS A 768 -17.37 -21.52 36.90
C LYS A 768 -17.72 -20.05 37.09
N THR A 769 -16.72 -19.18 37.13
CA THR A 769 -16.88 -17.72 37.14
C THR A 769 -17.16 -17.19 35.73
N ILE A 770 -17.57 -15.92 35.61
CA ILE A 770 -17.82 -15.30 34.30
C ILE A 770 -16.55 -15.28 33.42
N ASP A 771 -15.37 -15.12 34.02
CA ASP A 771 -14.08 -15.17 33.34
C ASP A 771 -13.76 -16.59 32.85
N ASP A 772 -14.05 -17.61 33.67
CA ASP A 772 -13.88 -19.02 33.26
C ASP A 772 -14.75 -19.35 32.04
N ILE A 773 -15.99 -18.86 31.99
CA ILE A 773 -16.89 -19.03 30.83
C ILE A 773 -16.33 -18.32 29.60
N LEU A 774 -15.82 -17.10 29.74
CA LEU A 774 -15.23 -16.37 28.62
C LEU A 774 -13.96 -17.03 28.07
N ASN A 775 -13.24 -17.81 28.89
CA ASN A 775 -12.06 -18.55 28.48
C ASN A 775 -12.36 -19.98 27.98
N LEU A 776 -13.62 -20.44 27.99
CA LEU A 776 -14.00 -21.68 27.33
C LEU A 776 -13.90 -21.53 25.81
N THR A 777 -13.47 -22.60 25.13
CA THR A 777 -13.68 -22.74 23.68
C THR A 777 -15.18 -22.81 23.39
N ILE A 778 -15.58 -22.49 22.15
CA ILE A 778 -16.98 -22.60 21.74
C ILE A 778 -17.48 -24.05 21.88
N ASP A 779 -16.66 -25.04 21.56
CA ASP A 779 -17.00 -26.46 21.73
C ASP A 779 -17.25 -26.80 23.22
N ASP A 780 -16.33 -26.40 24.10
CA ASP A 780 -16.45 -26.64 25.54
C ASP A 780 -17.66 -25.88 26.12
N ALA A 781 -17.93 -24.66 25.63
CA ALA A 781 -19.06 -23.86 26.06
C ALA A 781 -20.40 -24.49 25.63
N ILE A 782 -20.50 -24.99 24.40
CA ILE A 782 -21.69 -25.71 23.92
C ILE A 782 -21.93 -26.95 24.79
N ALA A 783 -20.89 -27.75 25.06
CA ALA A 783 -21.01 -28.91 25.94
C ALA A 783 -21.47 -28.51 27.35
N PHE A 784 -20.84 -27.48 27.93
CA PHE A 784 -21.17 -26.96 29.26
C PHE A 784 -22.62 -26.45 29.35
N PHE A 785 -23.08 -25.63 28.41
CA PHE A 785 -24.46 -25.11 28.43
C PHE A 785 -25.49 -26.19 28.11
N THR A 786 -25.13 -27.22 27.34
CA THR A 786 -26.00 -28.39 27.10
C THR A 786 -26.20 -29.20 28.36
N GLU A 787 -25.12 -29.54 29.07
CA GLU A 787 -25.15 -30.29 30.33
C GLU A 787 -25.96 -29.56 31.42
N ASN A 788 -25.88 -28.23 31.44
CA ASN A 788 -26.58 -27.38 32.42
C ASN A 788 -27.97 -26.90 31.95
N GLY A 789 -28.50 -27.39 30.83
CA GLY A 789 -29.88 -27.15 30.39
C GLY A 789 -30.17 -25.79 29.73
N GLU A 790 -29.16 -25.00 29.37
CA GLU A 790 -29.29 -23.65 28.81
C GLU A 790 -29.41 -23.64 27.27
N LYS A 791 -30.53 -24.19 26.76
CA LYS A 791 -30.76 -24.38 25.32
C LYS A 791 -30.73 -23.09 24.48
N LYS A 792 -31.13 -21.95 25.06
CA LYS A 792 -31.15 -20.66 24.36
C LYS A 792 -29.74 -20.16 24.05
N ILE A 793 -28.82 -20.31 25.01
CA ILE A 793 -27.42 -19.91 24.85
C ILE A 793 -26.73 -20.88 23.90
N GLN A 794 -26.95 -22.19 24.09
CA GLN A 794 -26.41 -23.23 23.22
C GLN A 794 -26.79 -23.03 21.75
N GLY A 795 -28.06 -22.78 21.44
CA GLY A 795 -28.50 -22.57 20.05
C GLY A 795 -27.84 -21.36 19.37
N LYS A 796 -27.52 -20.30 20.12
CA LYS A 796 -26.78 -19.14 19.58
C LYS A 796 -25.30 -19.44 19.34
N LEU A 797 -24.69 -20.29 20.17
CA LEU A 797 -23.29 -20.70 20.02
C LEU A 797 -23.09 -21.75 18.93
N GLN A 798 -24.10 -22.59 18.68
CA GLN A 798 -24.06 -23.66 17.66
C GLN A 798 -23.64 -23.13 16.28
N ALA A 799 -24.17 -21.97 15.88
CA ALA A 799 -23.85 -21.37 14.59
C ALA A 799 -22.34 -21.07 14.43
N LEU A 800 -21.61 -20.80 15.52
CA LEU A 800 -20.15 -20.59 15.48
C LEU A 800 -19.41 -21.91 15.29
N GLN A 801 -19.88 -22.99 15.89
CA GLN A 801 -19.32 -24.32 15.69
C GLN A 801 -19.55 -24.80 14.24
N ASP A 802 -20.74 -24.57 13.68
CA ASP A 802 -21.12 -25.00 12.34
C ASP A 802 -20.26 -24.36 11.23
N VAL A 803 -19.76 -23.14 11.45
CA VAL A 803 -18.82 -22.45 10.55
C VAL A 803 -17.35 -22.81 10.83
N GLY A 804 -17.09 -23.75 11.75
CA GLY A 804 -15.75 -24.26 12.05
C GLY A 804 -14.95 -23.45 13.07
N LEU A 805 -15.59 -22.61 13.90
CA LEU A 805 -14.92 -21.82 14.94
C LEU A 805 -14.97 -22.44 16.33
N GLY A 806 -15.22 -23.75 16.44
CA GLY A 806 -15.34 -24.46 17.71
C GLY A 806 -14.16 -24.24 18.68
N TYR A 807 -12.95 -24.07 18.13
CA TYR A 807 -11.72 -23.87 18.89
C TYR A 807 -11.53 -22.46 19.49
N VAL A 808 -12.24 -21.45 18.98
CA VAL A 808 -12.07 -20.06 19.41
C VAL A 808 -12.70 -19.89 20.80
N THR A 809 -12.06 -19.11 21.68
CA THR A 809 -12.65 -18.85 23.01
C THR A 809 -13.75 -17.79 22.93
N LEU A 810 -14.78 -17.91 23.78
CA LEU A 810 -15.93 -17.00 23.77
C LEU A 810 -15.52 -15.52 23.94
N GLY A 811 -14.53 -15.28 24.79
CA GLY A 811 -14.01 -13.97 25.17
C GLY A 811 -12.80 -13.50 24.36
N GLN A 812 -12.35 -14.25 23.35
CA GLN A 812 -11.21 -13.87 22.51
C GLN A 812 -11.45 -12.51 21.87
N SER A 813 -10.45 -11.64 21.92
CA SER A 813 -10.58 -10.29 21.38
C SER A 813 -10.70 -10.33 19.85
N SER A 814 -11.56 -9.50 19.28
CA SER A 814 -11.73 -9.44 17.81
C SER A 814 -10.49 -8.91 17.08
N SER A 815 -9.59 -8.21 17.78
CA SER A 815 -8.32 -7.75 17.22
C SER A 815 -7.28 -8.86 17.09
N THR A 816 -7.42 -9.96 17.84
CA THR A 816 -6.52 -11.12 17.78
C THR A 816 -7.07 -12.24 16.90
N LEU A 817 -8.24 -12.05 16.29
CA LEU A 817 -8.80 -12.96 15.30
C LEU A 817 -8.19 -12.68 13.92
N SER A 818 -7.92 -13.74 13.18
CA SER A 818 -7.58 -13.65 11.75
C SER A 818 -8.75 -13.10 10.93
N GLY A 819 -8.46 -12.57 9.74
CA GLY A 819 -9.48 -12.08 8.81
C GLY A 819 -10.52 -13.16 8.45
N GLY A 820 -10.07 -14.41 8.24
CA GLY A 820 -10.94 -15.55 7.96
C GLY A 820 -11.81 -15.98 9.16
N GLU A 821 -11.30 -15.90 10.39
CA GLU A 821 -12.13 -16.11 11.60
C GLU A 821 -13.19 -15.02 11.74
N ALA A 822 -12.80 -13.76 11.53
CA ALA A 822 -13.69 -12.61 11.55
C ALA A 822 -14.87 -12.78 10.57
N GLN A 823 -14.57 -13.21 9.35
CA GLN A 823 -15.57 -13.48 8.31
C GLN A 823 -16.53 -14.63 8.69
N ARG A 824 -16.00 -15.71 9.26
CA ARG A 824 -16.82 -16.85 9.72
C ARG A 824 -17.76 -16.47 10.88
N ILE A 825 -17.37 -15.59 11.79
CA ILE A 825 -18.26 -15.07 12.84
C ILE A 825 -19.42 -14.26 12.24
N LYS A 826 -19.14 -13.43 11.22
CA LYS A 826 -20.18 -12.71 10.47
C LYS A 826 -21.16 -13.72 9.85
N LEU A 827 -20.65 -14.76 9.18
CA LEU A 827 -21.43 -15.83 8.57
C LEU A 827 -22.34 -16.57 9.58
N ALA A 828 -21.80 -16.95 10.74
CA ALA A 828 -22.54 -17.63 11.80
C ALA A 828 -23.78 -16.83 12.27
N THR A 829 -23.66 -15.50 12.29
CA THR A 829 -24.75 -14.61 12.71
C THR A 829 -25.94 -14.64 11.75
N PHE A 830 -25.70 -14.88 10.46
CA PHE A 830 -26.77 -15.03 9.46
C PHE A 830 -27.40 -16.42 9.50
N LEU A 831 -26.58 -17.48 9.65
CA LEU A 831 -27.07 -18.85 9.81
C LEU A 831 -27.98 -18.99 11.04
N GLY A 832 -27.62 -18.36 12.16
CA GLY A 832 -28.39 -18.42 13.41
C GLY A 832 -29.76 -17.72 13.37
N LYS A 833 -30.05 -16.89 12.36
CA LYS A 833 -31.35 -16.19 12.23
C LYS A 833 -32.43 -17.04 11.53
N GLY A 834 -32.05 -18.09 10.81
CA GLY A 834 -32.96 -19.02 10.11
C GLY A 834 -33.74 -18.39 8.93
N SER A 835 -34.72 -19.13 8.40
CA SER A 835 -35.53 -18.81 7.20
C SER A 835 -36.52 -17.64 7.34
N ARG A 836 -36.46 -16.88 8.43
CA ARG A 836 -37.34 -15.72 8.69
C ARG A 836 -36.83 -14.41 8.05
N GLN A 837 -35.66 -14.43 7.42
CA GLN A 837 -35.08 -13.25 6.79
C GLN A 837 -35.43 -13.20 5.29
N GLU A 838 -35.65 -12.00 4.78
CA GLU A 838 -35.78 -11.77 3.34
C GLU A 838 -34.50 -12.21 2.61
N ASN A 839 -34.61 -12.68 1.36
CA ASN A 839 -33.44 -13.16 0.63
C ASN A 839 -32.40 -12.04 0.48
N ALA A 840 -31.19 -12.30 0.97
CA ALA A 840 -30.03 -11.46 0.78
C ALA A 840 -29.09 -11.94 -0.35
N LEU A 841 -28.35 -11.00 -0.92
CA LEU A 841 -27.14 -11.25 -1.71
C LEU A 841 -25.92 -11.11 -0.80
N PHE A 842 -25.18 -12.19 -0.62
CA PHE A 842 -23.91 -12.18 0.09
C PHE A 842 -22.76 -12.05 -0.90
N ILE A 843 -21.84 -11.15 -0.59
CA ILE A 843 -20.59 -10.99 -1.32
C ILE A 843 -19.44 -11.29 -0.37
N PHE A 844 -18.63 -12.29 -0.67
CA PHE A 844 -17.45 -12.67 0.10
C PHE A 844 -16.18 -12.28 -0.65
N ASP A 845 -15.26 -11.60 0.04
CA ASP A 845 -13.93 -11.28 -0.47
C ASP A 845 -12.94 -12.32 0.08
N GLU A 846 -12.42 -13.19 -0.80
CA GLU A 846 -11.42 -14.22 -0.52
C GLU A 846 -11.67 -15.04 0.77
N PRO A 847 -12.80 -15.76 0.89
CA PRO A 847 -13.20 -16.41 2.15
C PRO A 847 -12.42 -17.67 2.53
N THR A 848 -11.54 -18.14 1.66
CA THR A 848 -10.66 -19.31 1.87
C THR A 848 -9.33 -18.93 2.54
N THR A 849 -9.12 -17.63 2.76
CA THR A 849 -7.92 -17.08 3.38
C THR A 849 -7.63 -17.72 4.74
N GLY A 850 -6.46 -18.33 4.87
CA GLY A 850 -6.00 -19.06 6.06
C GLY A 850 -6.79 -20.30 6.42
N LEU A 851 -7.53 -20.87 5.46
CA LEU A 851 -8.27 -22.11 5.66
C LEU A 851 -7.49 -23.31 5.11
N HIS A 852 -7.36 -24.33 5.95
CA HIS A 852 -6.95 -25.65 5.50
C HIS A 852 -8.04 -26.28 4.59
N PHE A 853 -7.68 -27.24 3.75
CA PHE A 853 -8.60 -27.95 2.84
C PHE A 853 -9.90 -28.42 3.53
N HIS A 854 -9.77 -29.00 4.72
CA HIS A 854 -10.92 -29.45 5.51
C HIS A 854 -11.84 -28.30 5.98
N ASP A 855 -11.28 -27.13 6.27
CA ASP A 855 -12.05 -25.95 6.67
C ASP A 855 -12.77 -25.32 5.48
N ILE A 856 -12.17 -25.36 4.27
CA ILE A 856 -12.85 -24.98 3.01
C ILE A 856 -14.09 -25.86 2.79
N GLN A 857 -14.00 -27.17 3.07
CA GLN A 857 -15.15 -28.06 2.97
C GLN A 857 -16.28 -27.66 3.94
N LYS A 858 -15.96 -27.27 5.18
CA LYS A 858 -16.96 -26.77 6.15
C LYS A 858 -17.58 -25.46 5.67
N LEU A 859 -16.77 -24.53 5.16
CA LEU A 859 -17.24 -23.26 4.59
C LEU A 859 -18.22 -23.48 3.42
N LEU A 860 -17.90 -24.39 2.50
CA LEU A 860 -18.78 -24.74 1.38
C LEU A 860 -20.13 -25.30 1.86
N LYS A 861 -20.15 -26.11 2.93
CA LYS A 861 -21.41 -26.58 3.54
C LYS A 861 -22.25 -25.40 4.05
N SER A 862 -21.62 -24.42 4.70
CA SER A 862 -22.31 -23.20 5.13
C SER A 862 -22.85 -22.37 3.96
N PHE A 863 -22.11 -22.28 2.85
CA PHE A 863 -22.59 -21.61 1.63
C PHE A 863 -23.79 -22.31 1.02
N TYR A 864 -23.77 -23.64 0.93
CA TYR A 864 -24.92 -24.39 0.44
C TYR A 864 -26.15 -24.23 1.33
N ALA A 865 -25.99 -24.22 2.66
CA ALA A 865 -27.09 -23.96 3.59
C ALA A 865 -27.72 -22.56 3.38
N LEU A 866 -26.90 -21.53 3.10
CA LEU A 866 -27.43 -20.21 2.75
C LEU A 866 -28.17 -20.21 1.41
N ILE A 867 -27.61 -20.85 0.38
CA ILE A 867 -28.25 -20.93 -0.95
C ILE A 867 -29.57 -21.71 -0.88
N GLU A 868 -29.64 -22.78 -0.09
CA GLU A 868 -30.86 -23.56 0.16
C GLU A 868 -31.96 -22.74 0.84
N ASN A 869 -31.59 -21.75 1.66
CA ASN A 869 -32.52 -20.78 2.25
C ASN A 869 -32.98 -19.68 1.26
N GLY A 870 -32.56 -19.74 -0.01
CA GLY A 870 -32.95 -18.78 -1.05
C GLY A 870 -32.00 -17.60 -1.23
N HIS A 871 -30.84 -17.60 -0.55
CA HIS A 871 -29.84 -16.55 -0.69
C HIS A 871 -28.99 -16.72 -1.96
N SER A 872 -28.37 -15.62 -2.39
CA SER A 872 -27.39 -15.62 -3.49
C SER A 872 -26.00 -15.37 -2.94
N ILE A 873 -24.98 -16.03 -3.49
CA ILE A 873 -23.59 -15.88 -3.04
C ILE A 873 -22.69 -15.53 -4.22
N ILE A 874 -21.97 -14.43 -4.09
CA ILE A 874 -20.88 -14.04 -4.97
C ILE A 874 -19.58 -14.10 -4.17
N VAL A 875 -18.56 -14.76 -4.71
CA VAL A 875 -17.25 -14.88 -4.06
C VAL A 875 -16.18 -14.34 -4.99
N VAL A 876 -15.31 -13.46 -4.50
CA VAL A 876 -14.04 -13.15 -5.18
C VAL A 876 -13.03 -14.18 -4.72
N GLU A 877 -12.48 -14.99 -5.63
CA GLU A 877 -11.53 -16.02 -5.23
C GLU A 877 -10.45 -16.46 -6.23
N HIS A 878 -9.40 -17.03 -5.65
CA HIS A 878 -8.24 -17.63 -6.29
C HIS A 878 -8.05 -19.13 -5.99
N ASN A 879 -8.59 -19.65 -4.88
CA ASN A 879 -8.41 -21.05 -4.49
C ASN A 879 -9.21 -21.99 -5.40
N LEU A 880 -8.50 -22.92 -6.03
CA LEU A 880 -9.07 -23.86 -7.00
C LEU A 880 -10.09 -24.82 -6.39
N GLU A 881 -9.95 -25.19 -5.10
CA GLU A 881 -10.89 -26.07 -4.41
C GLU A 881 -12.27 -25.44 -4.24
N LEU A 882 -12.35 -24.12 -4.08
CA LEU A 882 -13.61 -23.40 -4.07
C LEU A 882 -14.11 -23.12 -5.49
N ILE A 883 -13.22 -22.69 -6.40
CA ILE A 883 -13.57 -22.34 -7.78
C ILE A 883 -14.18 -23.55 -8.51
N LYS A 884 -13.63 -24.76 -8.34
CA LYS A 884 -14.19 -25.98 -8.95
C LYS A 884 -15.59 -26.31 -8.45
N CYS A 885 -16.00 -25.81 -7.29
CA CYS A 885 -17.34 -25.99 -6.72
C CYS A 885 -18.34 -24.90 -7.17
N ALA A 886 -17.89 -23.86 -7.88
CA ALA A 886 -18.74 -22.77 -8.35
C ALA A 886 -19.82 -23.26 -9.33
N ASP A 887 -21.02 -22.68 -9.26
CA ASP A 887 -22.06 -22.91 -10.27
C ASP A 887 -21.78 -22.06 -11.52
N TYR A 888 -21.21 -20.87 -11.35
CA TYR A 888 -20.85 -19.94 -12.43
C TYR A 888 -19.55 -19.21 -12.09
N ILE A 889 -18.69 -18.99 -13.08
CA ILE A 889 -17.41 -18.29 -12.95
C ILE A 889 -17.38 -17.07 -13.88
N LEU A 890 -16.82 -15.98 -13.38
CA LEU A 890 -16.44 -14.79 -14.13
C LEU A 890 -14.92 -14.60 -14.02
N ASP A 891 -14.19 -14.81 -15.11
CA ASP A 891 -12.72 -14.72 -15.13
C ASP A 891 -12.26 -13.39 -15.73
N LEU A 892 -11.56 -12.57 -14.93
CA LEU A 892 -11.02 -11.27 -15.33
C LEU A 892 -9.52 -11.35 -15.65
N GLY A 893 -9.09 -10.70 -16.72
CA GLY A 893 -7.68 -10.71 -17.12
C GLY A 893 -7.45 -10.02 -18.46
N PRO A 894 -6.51 -10.52 -19.30
CA PRO A 894 -5.60 -11.65 -19.08
C PRO A 894 -4.39 -11.33 -18.17
N GLY A 895 -4.13 -10.03 -17.90
CA GLY A 895 -3.08 -9.55 -16.99
C GLY A 895 -3.62 -8.66 -15.87
N GLY A 896 -2.71 -8.04 -15.12
CA GLY A 896 -3.02 -7.03 -14.11
C GLY A 896 -2.84 -5.59 -14.63
N GLY A 897 -3.44 -4.61 -13.94
CA GLY A 897 -3.29 -3.19 -14.26
C GLY A 897 -3.81 -2.83 -15.66
N GLU A 898 -2.97 -2.16 -16.46
CA GLU A 898 -3.34 -1.70 -17.80
C GLU A 898 -3.70 -2.85 -18.77
N TYR A 899 -3.07 -4.01 -18.58
CA TYR A 899 -3.28 -5.24 -19.38
C TYR A 899 -4.46 -6.09 -18.88
N GLY A 900 -5.10 -5.68 -17.78
CA GLY A 900 -6.28 -6.33 -17.22
C GLY A 900 -7.59 -5.64 -17.58
N GLY A 901 -8.61 -5.91 -16.77
CA GLY A 901 -9.90 -5.22 -16.83
C GLY A 901 -10.84 -5.71 -17.94
N LYS A 902 -10.53 -6.82 -18.60
CA LYS A 902 -11.41 -7.49 -19.55
C LYS A 902 -12.05 -8.73 -18.92
N LEU A 903 -13.29 -9.02 -19.29
CA LEU A 903 -13.91 -10.31 -19.03
C LEU A 903 -13.39 -11.30 -20.07
N VAL A 904 -12.53 -12.22 -19.63
CA VAL A 904 -11.86 -13.20 -20.50
C VAL A 904 -12.77 -14.39 -20.75
N ALA A 905 -13.46 -14.84 -19.71
CA ALA A 905 -14.34 -15.99 -19.78
C ALA A 905 -15.49 -15.85 -18.77
N ALA A 906 -16.65 -16.39 -19.12
CA ALA A 906 -17.81 -16.49 -18.24
C ALA A 906 -18.57 -17.78 -18.53
N GLY A 907 -18.95 -18.53 -17.50
CA GLY A 907 -19.60 -19.83 -17.65
C GLY A 907 -19.38 -20.78 -16.49
N THR A 908 -19.75 -22.04 -16.66
CA THR A 908 -19.46 -23.12 -15.70
C THR A 908 -17.97 -23.46 -15.66
N PRO A 909 -17.43 -24.04 -14.57
CA PRO A 909 -16.04 -24.49 -14.51
C PRO A 909 -15.59 -25.33 -15.72
N GLU A 910 -16.47 -26.20 -16.21
CA GLU A 910 -16.22 -27.07 -17.35
C GLU A 910 -16.17 -26.31 -18.70
N GLU A 911 -16.84 -25.16 -18.80
CA GLU A 911 -16.77 -24.26 -19.96
C GLU A 911 -15.51 -23.39 -19.91
N ILE A 912 -15.14 -22.87 -18.74
CA ILE A 912 -13.94 -22.04 -18.56
C ILE A 912 -12.68 -22.79 -18.98
N VAL A 913 -12.55 -24.07 -18.62
CA VAL A 913 -11.37 -24.90 -18.95
C VAL A 913 -11.13 -25.05 -20.46
N LYS A 914 -12.15 -24.82 -21.29
CA LYS A 914 -12.01 -24.88 -22.77
C LYS A 914 -11.43 -23.60 -23.36
N ILE A 915 -11.41 -22.50 -22.61
CA ILE A 915 -10.99 -21.17 -23.08
C ILE A 915 -9.50 -21.00 -22.87
N LYS A 916 -8.72 -20.98 -23.95
CA LYS A 916 -7.25 -20.89 -23.92
C LYS A 916 -6.72 -19.56 -23.41
N GLU A 917 -7.50 -18.49 -23.54
CA GLU A 917 -7.13 -17.14 -23.13
C GLU A 917 -7.21 -16.94 -21.61
N SER A 918 -7.97 -17.80 -20.92
CA SER A 918 -8.09 -17.79 -19.46
C SER A 918 -6.83 -18.40 -18.83
N VAL A 919 -6.16 -17.61 -17.98
CA VAL A 919 -5.02 -18.10 -17.18
C VAL A 919 -5.50 -19.11 -16.15
N SER A 920 -6.68 -18.86 -15.57
CA SER A 920 -7.34 -19.71 -14.58
C SER A 920 -7.68 -21.09 -15.13
N ALA A 921 -8.04 -21.20 -16.42
CA ALA A 921 -8.38 -22.45 -17.09
C ALA A 921 -7.27 -23.52 -17.04
N LYS A 922 -5.99 -23.12 -17.14
CA LYS A 922 -4.85 -24.06 -17.08
C LYS A 922 -4.84 -24.83 -15.75
N TYR A 923 -4.98 -24.10 -14.65
CA TYR A 923 -4.89 -24.66 -13.29
C TYR A 923 -6.18 -25.36 -12.87
N LEU A 924 -7.34 -24.80 -13.26
CA LEU A 924 -8.63 -25.40 -12.96
C LEU A 924 -8.80 -26.78 -13.63
N LYS A 925 -8.18 -26.99 -14.80
CA LYS A 925 -8.20 -28.28 -15.50
C LYS A 925 -7.58 -29.43 -14.70
N GLU A 926 -6.60 -29.14 -13.84
CA GLU A 926 -5.93 -30.17 -13.04
C GLU A 926 -6.77 -30.62 -11.83
N LYS A 927 -7.78 -29.83 -11.46
CA LYS A 927 -8.63 -30.06 -10.27
C LYS A 927 -10.06 -30.53 -10.62
N LEU A 928 -10.46 -30.51 -11.90
CA LEU A 928 -11.72 -31.08 -12.42
C LEU A 928 -11.49 -32.50 -12.95
#